data_AF-A0A934EFJ5-F1
#
_entry.id   AF-A0A934EFJ5-F1
#
_cell.length_a   1.000
_cell.length_b   1.000
_cell.length_c   1.000
_cell.angle_alpha   90.00
_cell.angle_beta   90.00
_cell.angle_gamma   90.00
#
_symmetry.space_group_name_H-M   'P 1'
#
loop_
_entity.id
_entity.type
_entity.pdbx_description
1 polymer ?
#
loop_
_entity_poly.entity_id
_entity_poly.type
_entity_poly.pdbx_seq_one_letter_code
_entity_poly.pdbx_strand_id
1 'polypeptide(L)'
;MLRSRTLLLACLLAWPALSRADEPGARPYDINSHPLSNREFGLLFKSSYTVKEDGTVWAPAAGGPVLSAEMPYLVEKLVRGQRLKALLTLNLILSRSQGEKHLTDSEREAIRATVRENWYYLNYDTRKDFKSYFNRDELDAMNAEAPLPRAPLTPMTGAILDDHDSEPEAEEEDRPRAAPPEGPTSLAGEPLDPSPRKETPSPDAPEMPVLDLTRPSAAAPPVPAAPPLMTPLALVRQPAPPPAPAAQLAPVPPAQAPAKPSPAPSAAKPAAAAPVPAAPAPAAPLAGGGVGSIAGLPAGMSREEYERLFPTQPPAPAPAPAKPAPAPAPELKAHAKEELAPTALVASVTPEQFQKFLLDAPYSRQVRAVLKLVSDHAPSFARDRSLSLVMTALPNIVIDPARTGRGLRHGIEEAPGRPVSIVLSPGPVLYEKKGLFFSGAEVVLSQSPDAYRDLGLPMPGLEAMNRETSPAKTSASDWGETLRFDDGSSRGSFTPEQQAGTLLAALLSLDLARRGQAAEPFTAELYCRTAQMMLYSRMDRERGSDEFLDRETRASYRQWVQGPSEFRDHLLHTMSAGMDGTVDPSRAGPAASAAAVKTALSFCQGGAAQASSKRDDSRRLQAQALKSAGLIEGRALDEAVAYIERNPSAPGEGGPEACRRLERELSDLQRTPRVAEELRAAELRWRAGGTP
;
A
#
# COMPACT_ATOMS: atom_id res chain seq x y z
N MET A 1 4.41 44.92 13.94
CA MET A 1 5.03 43.58 13.87
C MET A 1 4.16 42.56 13.12
N LEU A 2 3.53 42.97 12.01
CA LEU A 2 2.86 42.09 11.05
C LEU A 2 3.45 42.48 9.69
N ARG A 3 4.41 41.70 9.16
CA ARG A 3 4.83 41.69 7.73
C ARG A 3 6.04 40.79 7.42
N SER A 4 6.68 40.15 8.40
CA SER A 4 7.81 39.21 8.16
C SER A 4 7.48 37.72 8.36
N ARG A 5 6.23 37.29 8.09
CA ARG A 5 5.83 35.87 8.26
C ARG A 5 5.28 35.19 7.00
N THR A 6 5.14 35.89 5.89
CA THR A 6 4.71 35.31 4.61
C THR A 6 5.85 34.70 3.78
N LEU A 7 7.11 34.89 4.18
CA LEU A 7 8.27 34.35 3.44
C LEU A 7 8.74 32.96 3.89
N LEU A 8 8.30 32.47 5.05
CA LEU A 8 8.74 31.18 5.60
C LEU A 8 7.80 30.00 5.26
N LEU A 9 6.57 30.28 4.81
CA LEU A 9 5.63 29.26 4.37
C LEU A 9 5.82 28.86 2.89
N ALA A 10 6.48 29.70 2.08
CA ALA A 10 6.82 29.38 0.70
C ALA A 10 8.03 28.42 0.57
N CYS A 11 8.89 28.35 1.59
CA CYS A 11 10.06 27.47 1.56
C CYS A 11 9.77 26.00 1.92
N LEU A 12 8.57 25.67 2.42
CA LEU A 12 8.24 24.30 2.88
C LEU A 12 7.48 23.45 1.84
N LEU A 13 7.15 24.00 0.67
CA LEU A 13 6.73 23.22 -0.52
C LEU A 13 7.88 22.97 -1.50
N ALA A 14 9.09 23.43 -1.18
CA ALA A 14 10.32 23.09 -1.91
C ALA A 14 10.96 21.85 -1.28
N TRP A 15 10.42 20.67 -1.58
CA TRP A 15 11.13 19.39 -1.34
C TRP A 15 12.20 19.19 -2.41
N PRO A 16 13.30 18.46 -2.15
CA PRO A 16 14.56 18.82 -2.76
C PRO A 16 14.48 18.50 -4.25
N ALA A 17 14.46 19.53 -5.09
CA ALA A 17 15.24 19.40 -6.30
C ALA A 17 16.62 19.01 -5.79
N LEU A 18 16.97 17.72 -5.88
CA LEU A 18 18.36 17.34 -5.96
C LEU A 18 18.92 18.35 -6.93
N SER A 19 19.82 19.19 -6.45
CA SER A 19 20.71 19.97 -7.28
C SER A 19 21.51 18.95 -8.10
N ARG A 20 20.87 18.40 -9.13
CA ARG A 20 21.53 18.04 -10.37
C ARG A 20 22.11 19.36 -10.81
N ALA A 21 23.39 19.51 -10.50
CA ALA A 21 24.23 20.51 -11.13
C ALA A 21 23.85 20.53 -12.61
N ASP A 22 23.59 21.73 -13.12
CA ASP A 22 23.38 22.03 -14.53
C ASP A 22 24.21 21.07 -15.37
N GLU A 23 23.58 20.09 -16.02
CA GLU A 23 24.26 19.42 -17.13
C GLU A 23 24.45 20.53 -18.16
N PRO A 24 25.70 20.93 -18.47
CA PRO A 24 25.96 21.99 -19.42
C PRO A 24 25.50 21.52 -20.80
N GLY A 25 24.25 21.86 -21.15
CA GLY A 25 23.62 21.43 -22.40
C GLY A 25 22.11 21.16 -22.33
N ALA A 26 21.49 21.11 -21.14
CA ALA A 26 20.05 20.84 -21.05
C ALA A 26 19.22 22.02 -21.58
N ARG A 27 18.65 21.86 -22.78
CA ARG A 27 17.80 22.88 -23.42
C ARG A 27 16.40 22.90 -22.78
N PRO A 28 15.83 24.09 -22.50
CA PRO A 28 14.42 24.25 -22.16
C PRO A 28 13.53 23.59 -23.22
N TYR A 29 12.41 23.00 -22.79
CA TYR A 29 11.39 22.52 -23.71
C TYR A 29 10.69 23.71 -24.36
N ASP A 30 10.72 23.76 -25.68
CA ASP A 30 10.02 24.75 -26.50
C ASP A 30 8.85 24.10 -27.24
N ILE A 31 7.65 24.55 -26.92
CA ILE A 31 6.41 24.05 -27.50
C ILE A 31 6.28 24.38 -29.00
N ASN A 32 6.96 25.43 -29.48
CA ASN A 32 6.94 25.79 -30.90
C ASN A 32 7.74 24.79 -31.73
N SER A 33 8.85 24.30 -31.16
CA SER A 33 9.70 23.28 -31.78
C SER A 33 9.09 21.86 -31.66
N HIS A 34 8.43 21.58 -30.54
CA HIS A 34 7.78 20.30 -30.28
C HIS A 34 6.34 20.54 -29.81
N PRO A 35 5.37 20.63 -30.74
CA PRO A 35 3.99 20.92 -30.37
C PRO A 35 3.40 19.79 -29.54
N LEU A 36 2.84 20.16 -28.39
CA LEU A 36 2.05 19.27 -27.57
C LEU A 36 0.66 19.12 -28.16
N SER A 37 0.02 17.97 -27.91
CA SER A 37 -1.40 17.85 -28.24
C SER A 37 -2.23 18.86 -27.43
N ASN A 38 -3.35 19.33 -27.99
CA ASN A 38 -4.26 20.26 -27.31
C ASN A 38 -4.67 19.78 -25.90
N ARG A 39 -4.69 18.47 -25.69
CA ARG A 39 -5.03 17.84 -24.41
C ARG A 39 -3.90 17.92 -23.39
N GLU A 40 -2.68 17.59 -23.79
CA GLU A 40 -1.50 17.74 -22.93
C GLU A 40 -1.30 19.21 -22.55
N PHE A 41 -1.53 20.12 -23.50
CA PHE A 41 -1.55 21.56 -23.24
C PHE A 41 -2.62 21.94 -22.20
N GLY A 42 -3.83 21.39 -22.33
CA GLY A 42 -4.89 21.57 -21.34
C GLY A 42 -4.53 21.05 -19.95
N LEU A 43 -3.81 19.93 -19.84
CA LEU A 43 -3.34 19.39 -18.57
C LEU A 43 -2.29 20.27 -17.90
N LEU A 44 -1.36 20.82 -18.68
CA LEU A 44 -0.38 21.77 -18.19
C LEU A 44 -1.05 22.99 -17.59
N PHE A 45 -2.01 23.58 -18.32
CA PHE A 45 -2.75 24.75 -17.87
C PHE A 45 -3.57 24.46 -16.61
N LYS A 46 -4.31 23.34 -16.57
CA LYS A 46 -5.06 22.89 -15.38
C LYS A 46 -4.14 22.69 -14.16
N SER A 47 -2.88 22.34 -14.39
CA SER A 47 -1.87 22.12 -13.35
C SER A 47 -1.03 23.36 -13.06
N SER A 48 -1.47 24.54 -13.54
CA SER A 48 -0.83 25.84 -13.33
C SER A 48 0.58 25.99 -13.92
N TYR A 49 0.92 25.20 -14.94
CA TYR A 49 2.12 25.46 -15.74
C TYR A 49 1.87 26.64 -16.67
N THR A 50 2.82 27.57 -16.71
CA THR A 50 2.73 28.76 -17.56
C THR A 50 3.59 28.56 -18.80
N VAL A 51 3.02 28.81 -19.98
CA VAL A 51 3.76 28.85 -21.24
C VAL A 51 4.06 30.31 -21.56
N LYS A 52 5.33 30.64 -21.72
CA LYS A 52 5.78 31.99 -22.06
C LYS A 52 5.63 32.25 -23.57
N GLU A 53 5.74 33.53 -23.95
CA GLU A 53 5.66 33.96 -25.37
C GLU A 53 6.74 33.33 -26.26
N ASP A 54 7.89 32.97 -25.67
CA ASP A 54 8.98 32.25 -26.34
C ASP A 54 8.69 30.76 -26.56
N GLY A 55 7.54 30.25 -26.10
CA GLY A 55 7.16 28.85 -26.17
C GLY A 55 7.71 27.98 -25.04
N THR A 56 8.45 28.57 -24.09
CA THR A 56 9.02 27.81 -22.97
C THR A 56 7.97 27.51 -21.90
N VAL A 57 7.96 26.26 -21.42
CA VAL A 57 7.06 25.80 -20.36
C VAL A 57 7.71 26.01 -18.99
N TRP A 58 7.03 26.67 -18.07
CA TRP A 58 7.53 26.97 -16.71
C TRP A 58 6.74 26.23 -15.64
N ALA A 59 7.48 25.65 -14.68
CA ALA A 59 6.89 24.90 -13.58
C ALA A 59 6.43 25.82 -12.43
N PRO A 60 5.21 25.65 -11.88
CA PRO A 60 4.67 26.54 -10.86
C PRO A 60 5.43 26.48 -9.53
N ALA A 61 5.94 25.31 -9.15
CA ALA A 61 6.61 25.10 -7.87
C ALA A 61 8.12 25.41 -7.92
N ALA A 62 8.78 25.11 -9.03
CA ALA A 62 10.22 25.29 -9.18
C ALA A 62 10.59 26.70 -9.67
N GLY A 63 9.64 27.43 -10.29
CA GLY A 63 9.89 28.76 -10.82
C GLY A 63 10.94 28.79 -11.94
N GLY A 64 11.22 27.64 -12.58
CA GLY A 64 12.20 27.50 -13.66
C GLY A 64 11.59 26.86 -14.91
N PRO A 65 12.29 26.95 -16.07
CA PRO A 65 11.86 26.30 -17.29
C PRO A 65 11.95 24.77 -17.16
N VAL A 66 10.95 24.07 -17.70
CA VAL A 66 10.95 22.61 -17.80
C VAL A 66 11.92 22.20 -18.90
N LEU A 67 12.81 21.26 -18.60
CA LEU A 67 13.81 20.80 -19.57
C LEU A 67 13.18 19.86 -20.61
N SER A 68 13.73 19.84 -21.82
CA SER A 68 13.21 18.97 -22.89
C SER A 68 13.23 17.48 -22.53
N ALA A 69 14.22 17.05 -21.74
CA ALA A 69 14.32 15.67 -21.25
C ALA A 69 13.28 15.34 -20.17
N GLU A 70 12.75 16.35 -19.45
CA GLU A 70 11.78 16.17 -18.37
C GLU A 70 10.34 16.16 -18.89
N MET A 71 10.10 16.78 -20.05
CA MET A 71 8.75 16.99 -20.57
C MET A 71 7.94 15.70 -20.76
N PRO A 72 8.48 14.59 -21.33
CA PRO A 72 7.72 13.34 -21.46
C PRO A 72 7.27 12.79 -20.10
N TYR A 73 8.16 12.81 -19.10
CA TYR A 73 7.87 12.36 -17.74
C TYR A 73 6.85 13.27 -17.05
N LEU A 74 6.94 14.59 -17.28
CA LEU A 74 5.99 15.54 -16.76
C LEU A 74 4.59 15.29 -17.33
N VAL A 75 4.47 15.16 -18.65
CA VAL A 75 3.19 14.87 -19.31
C VAL A 75 2.60 13.56 -18.79
N GLU A 76 3.41 12.50 -18.71
CA GLU A 76 2.97 11.21 -18.18
C GLU A 76 2.48 11.34 -16.73
N LYS A 77 3.21 12.08 -15.88
CA LYS A 77 2.80 12.36 -14.50
C LYS A 77 1.48 13.11 -14.43
N LEU A 78 1.26 14.11 -15.27
CA LEU A 78 0.01 14.88 -15.32
C LEU A 78 -1.16 14.02 -15.79
N VAL A 79 -0.95 13.18 -16.80
CA VAL A 79 -1.95 12.20 -17.28
C VAL A 79 -2.33 11.22 -16.17
N ARG A 80 -1.33 10.65 -15.47
CA ARG A 80 -1.54 9.76 -14.32
C ARG A 80 -2.32 10.45 -13.20
N GLY A 81 -1.95 11.68 -12.86
CA GLY A 81 -2.64 12.48 -11.84
C GLY A 81 -4.10 12.77 -12.20
N GLN A 82 -4.37 13.15 -13.46
CA GLN A 82 -5.73 13.39 -13.93
C GLN A 82 -6.56 12.11 -13.93
N ARG A 83 -5.99 10.99 -14.37
CA ARG A 83 -6.64 9.68 -14.31
C ARG A 83 -6.99 9.28 -12.89
N LEU A 84 -6.05 9.42 -11.95
CA LEU A 84 -6.27 9.12 -10.54
C LEU A 84 -7.40 9.99 -9.97
N LYS A 85 -7.37 11.30 -10.25
CA LYS A 85 -8.44 12.22 -9.85
C LYS A 85 -9.80 11.77 -10.37
N ALA A 86 -9.90 11.36 -11.64
CA ALA A 86 -11.13 10.85 -12.22
C ALA A 86 -11.63 9.58 -11.52
N LEU A 87 -10.74 8.60 -11.28
CA LEU A 87 -11.08 7.36 -10.60
C LEU A 87 -11.56 7.58 -9.15
N LEU A 88 -10.92 8.50 -8.43
CA LEU A 88 -11.33 8.87 -7.07
C LEU A 88 -12.71 9.53 -7.06
N THR A 89 -12.96 10.48 -7.98
CA THR A 89 -14.28 11.10 -8.11
C THR A 89 -15.36 10.07 -8.41
N LEU A 90 -15.10 9.14 -9.33
CA LEU A 90 -16.04 8.07 -9.68
C LEU A 90 -16.31 7.14 -8.48
N ASN A 91 -15.27 6.74 -7.76
CA ASN A 91 -15.41 5.93 -6.55
C ASN A 91 -16.22 6.67 -5.46
N LEU A 92 -15.97 7.97 -5.28
CA LEU A 92 -16.72 8.78 -4.31
C LEU A 92 -18.21 8.88 -4.67
N ILE A 93 -18.55 9.02 -5.95
CA ILE A 93 -19.96 9.00 -6.40
C ILE A 93 -20.58 7.60 -6.20
N LEU A 94 -19.86 6.55 -6.58
CA LEU A 94 -20.35 5.17 -6.48
C LEU A 94 -20.49 4.68 -5.03
N SER A 95 -19.62 5.11 -4.12
CA SER A 95 -19.67 4.76 -2.70
C SER A 95 -20.75 5.52 -1.92
N ARG A 96 -21.13 6.72 -2.38
CA ARG A 96 -22.25 7.48 -1.82
C ARG A 96 -23.61 6.92 -2.25
N SER A 97 -23.70 6.39 -3.46
CA SER A 97 -24.93 5.78 -3.96
C SER A 97 -25.16 4.40 -3.32
N GLN A 98 -26.40 3.91 -3.30
CA GLN A 98 -26.75 2.58 -2.79
C GLN A 98 -26.32 1.44 -3.76
N GLY A 99 -25.22 1.65 -4.48
CA GLY A 99 -24.72 0.82 -5.58
C GLY A 99 -25.18 1.30 -6.96
N GLU A 100 -24.51 0.78 -8.01
CA GLU A 100 -24.71 1.18 -9.43
C GLU A 100 -26.17 1.11 -9.91
N LYS A 101 -26.98 0.22 -9.32
CA LYS A 101 -28.38 0.03 -9.70
C LYS A 101 -29.32 1.13 -9.17
N HIS A 102 -28.89 1.90 -8.18
CA HIS A 102 -29.70 2.91 -7.49
C HIS A 102 -29.09 4.31 -7.60
N LEU A 103 -28.41 4.58 -8.72
CA LEU A 103 -27.91 5.91 -9.04
C LEU A 103 -29.07 6.85 -9.38
N THR A 104 -29.13 7.99 -8.67
CA THR A 104 -30.00 9.10 -9.06
C THR A 104 -29.58 9.66 -10.41
N ASP A 105 -30.51 10.33 -11.12
CA ASP A 105 -30.19 10.95 -12.42
C ASP A 105 -29.05 11.96 -12.31
N SER A 106 -28.96 12.66 -11.17
CA SER A 106 -27.87 13.61 -10.89
C SER A 106 -26.50 12.93 -10.75
N GLU A 107 -26.44 11.78 -10.07
CA GLU A 107 -25.20 11.00 -9.93
C GLU A 107 -24.80 10.35 -11.25
N ARG A 108 -25.78 9.88 -12.03
CA ARG A 108 -25.55 9.33 -13.36
C ARG A 108 -24.96 10.37 -14.30
N GLU A 109 -25.48 11.60 -14.29
CA GLU A 109 -24.92 12.68 -15.09
C GLU A 109 -23.54 13.12 -14.59
N ALA A 110 -23.29 13.10 -13.28
CA ALA A 110 -21.96 13.36 -12.73
C ALA A 110 -20.93 12.29 -13.15
N ILE A 111 -21.31 11.01 -13.16
CA ILE A 111 -20.49 9.91 -13.71
C ILE A 111 -20.24 10.15 -15.19
N ARG A 112 -21.28 10.42 -15.99
CA ARG A 112 -21.15 10.67 -17.44
C ARG A 112 -20.25 11.86 -17.72
N ALA A 113 -20.40 12.97 -17.01
CA ALA A 113 -19.55 14.15 -17.15
C ALA A 113 -18.09 13.84 -16.81
N THR A 114 -17.85 13.16 -15.69
CA THR A 114 -16.48 12.78 -15.25
C THR A 114 -15.83 11.82 -16.25
N VAL A 115 -16.54 10.79 -16.70
CA VAL A 115 -16.03 9.81 -17.67
C VAL A 115 -15.81 10.45 -19.04
N ARG A 116 -16.72 11.34 -19.49
CA ARG A 116 -16.58 12.07 -20.77
C ARG A 116 -15.35 12.97 -20.78
N GLU A 117 -15.13 13.75 -19.71
CA GLU A 117 -13.95 14.62 -19.60
C GLU A 117 -12.63 13.83 -19.57
N ASN A 118 -12.66 12.61 -19.02
CA ASN A 118 -11.45 11.83 -18.75
C ASN A 118 -11.27 10.60 -19.63
N TRP A 119 -12.16 10.36 -20.62
CA TRP A 119 -12.21 9.12 -21.40
C TRP A 119 -10.85 8.72 -21.97
N TYR A 120 -10.13 9.69 -22.52
CA TYR A 120 -8.79 9.53 -23.08
C TYR A 120 -7.77 8.98 -22.07
N TYR A 121 -7.85 9.41 -20.82
CA TYR A 121 -6.91 9.04 -19.77
C TYR A 121 -7.27 7.72 -19.06
N LEU A 122 -8.50 7.22 -19.23
CA LEU A 122 -8.94 5.96 -18.65
C LEU A 122 -8.39 4.76 -19.42
N ASN A 123 -8.05 3.69 -18.70
CA ASN A 123 -7.64 2.42 -19.30
C ASN A 123 -8.81 1.73 -19.99
N TYR A 124 -8.50 0.80 -20.91
CA TYR A 124 -9.50 0.03 -21.64
C TYR A 124 -10.52 -0.67 -20.72
N ASP A 125 -10.06 -1.30 -19.64
CA ASP A 125 -10.93 -2.00 -18.70
C ASP A 125 -11.88 -1.04 -17.99
N THR A 126 -11.36 0.10 -17.52
CA THR A 126 -12.20 1.14 -16.91
C THR A 126 -13.21 1.69 -17.90
N ARG A 127 -12.80 1.95 -19.16
CA ARG A 127 -13.74 2.40 -20.20
C ARG A 127 -14.85 1.38 -20.41
N LYS A 128 -14.52 0.09 -20.45
CA LYS A 128 -15.48 -1.01 -20.60
C LYS A 128 -16.53 -1.00 -19.50
N ASP A 129 -16.14 -0.79 -18.25
CA ASP A 129 -17.05 -0.75 -17.10
C ASP A 129 -18.05 0.40 -17.20
N PHE A 130 -17.66 1.54 -17.78
CA PHE A 130 -18.52 2.71 -17.92
C PHE A 130 -19.27 2.81 -19.26
N LYS A 131 -19.11 1.86 -20.20
CA LYS A 131 -19.80 1.91 -21.50
C LYS A 131 -21.32 1.95 -21.37
N SER A 132 -21.89 1.30 -20.36
CA SER A 132 -23.34 1.21 -20.14
C SER A 132 -24.00 2.57 -19.82
N TYR A 133 -23.21 3.59 -19.45
CA TYR A 133 -23.70 4.92 -19.11
C TYR A 133 -23.87 5.87 -20.32
N PHE A 134 -23.44 5.45 -21.50
CA PHE A 134 -23.42 6.27 -22.70
C PHE A 134 -24.19 5.62 -23.83
N ASN A 135 -24.77 6.46 -24.69
CA ASN A 135 -25.37 5.98 -25.93
C ASN A 135 -24.27 5.61 -26.92
N ARG A 136 -24.61 4.76 -27.90
CA ARG A 136 -23.65 4.30 -28.92
C ARG A 136 -22.98 5.46 -29.66
N ASP A 137 -23.76 6.46 -30.07
CA ASP A 137 -23.24 7.63 -30.80
C ASP A 137 -22.27 8.46 -29.95
N GLU A 138 -22.53 8.57 -28.65
CA GLU A 138 -21.60 9.25 -27.71
C GLU A 138 -20.30 8.46 -27.55
N LEU A 139 -20.40 7.13 -27.44
CA LEU A 139 -19.23 6.26 -27.34
C LEU A 139 -18.39 6.33 -28.61
N ASP A 140 -19.02 6.34 -29.79
CA ASP A 140 -18.33 6.44 -31.07
C ASP A 140 -17.62 7.79 -31.21
N ALA A 141 -18.27 8.89 -30.81
CA ALA A 141 -17.62 10.21 -30.74
C ALA A 141 -16.44 10.23 -29.76
N MET A 142 -16.61 9.69 -28.55
CA MET A 142 -15.56 9.61 -27.53
C MET A 142 -14.41 8.68 -27.95
N ASN A 143 -14.69 7.60 -28.69
CA ASN A 143 -13.68 6.66 -29.20
C ASN A 143 -12.95 7.19 -30.43
N ALA A 144 -13.62 7.94 -31.31
CA ALA A 144 -12.98 8.68 -32.40
C ALA A 144 -11.95 9.68 -31.86
N GLU A 145 -12.25 10.22 -30.68
CA GLU A 145 -11.38 11.09 -29.93
C GLU A 145 -10.28 10.36 -29.14
N ALA A 146 -10.41 9.05 -28.86
CA ALA A 146 -9.42 8.28 -28.11
C ALA A 146 -8.30 7.77 -29.04
N PRO A 147 -7.04 7.67 -28.57
CA PRO A 147 -6.01 7.08 -29.39
C PRO A 147 -6.31 5.58 -29.45
N LEU A 148 -6.28 4.99 -30.64
CA LEU A 148 -6.20 3.54 -30.76
C LEU A 148 -5.01 3.08 -29.91
N PRO A 149 -5.11 1.94 -29.21
CA PRO A 149 -4.02 1.42 -28.40
C PRO A 149 -2.78 1.36 -29.27
N ARG A 150 -1.80 2.23 -29.00
CA ARG A 150 -0.49 2.12 -29.63
C ARG A 150 0.04 0.76 -29.21
N ALA A 151 0.42 -0.06 -30.19
CA ALA A 151 1.16 -1.28 -29.91
C ALA A 151 2.29 -0.94 -28.94
N PRO A 152 2.54 -1.77 -27.91
CA PRO A 152 3.57 -1.48 -26.92
C PRO A 152 4.85 -1.11 -27.66
N LEU A 153 5.41 0.06 -27.34
CA LEU A 153 6.67 0.51 -27.90
C LEU A 153 7.66 -0.61 -27.65
N THR A 154 8.11 -1.27 -28.73
CA THR A 154 9.23 -2.19 -28.68
C THR A 154 10.35 -1.44 -27.94
N PRO A 155 10.92 -2.01 -26.87
CA PRO A 155 12.03 -1.36 -26.20
C PRO A 155 13.09 -1.07 -27.27
N MET A 156 13.53 0.18 -27.38
CA MET A 156 14.67 0.51 -28.20
C MET A 156 15.87 -0.25 -27.63
N THR A 157 16.15 -1.40 -28.22
CA THR A 157 17.43 -2.08 -28.10
C THR A 157 18.47 -1.09 -28.61
N GLY A 158 19.39 -0.69 -27.74
CA GLY A 158 20.47 0.22 -28.09
C GLY A 158 21.18 -0.30 -29.35
N ALA A 159 21.31 0.57 -30.34
CA ALA A 159 22.24 0.39 -31.43
C ALA A 159 23.63 0.23 -30.81
N ILE A 160 24.13 -0.99 -30.83
CA ILE A 160 25.54 -1.30 -30.63
C ILE A 160 26.24 -0.65 -31.82
N LEU A 161 27.09 0.35 -31.53
CA LEU A 161 28.16 0.75 -32.44
C LEU A 161 29.08 -0.45 -32.58
N ASP A 162 29.06 -1.11 -33.73
CA ASP A 162 30.18 -1.93 -34.18
C ASP A 162 31.19 -1.00 -34.85
N ASP A 163 32.26 -0.73 -34.12
CA ASP A 163 33.53 -0.25 -34.66
C ASP A 163 34.13 -1.35 -35.55
N HIS A 164 34.24 -1.09 -36.85
CA HIS A 164 35.23 -1.75 -37.68
C HIS A 164 35.96 -0.73 -38.56
N ASP A 165 37.17 -0.41 -38.10
CA ASP A 165 38.21 0.29 -38.85
C ASP A 165 38.65 -0.53 -40.09
N SER A 166 38.59 0.15 -41.25
CA SER A 166 39.63 0.36 -42.29
C SER A 166 40.69 -0.75 -42.48
N GLU A 167 40.97 -1.27 -43.70
CA GLU A 167 41.70 -0.59 -44.81
C GLU A 167 41.82 -1.52 -46.09
N PRO A 168 42.43 -1.12 -47.25
CA PRO A 168 41.68 -0.92 -48.51
C PRO A 168 42.27 -1.56 -49.81
N GLU A 169 41.61 -1.30 -50.96
CA GLU A 169 42.04 -1.33 -52.39
C GLU A 169 42.55 -2.67 -53.00
N ALA A 170 42.30 -3.07 -54.26
CA ALA A 170 42.06 -2.37 -55.53
C ALA A 170 41.43 -3.32 -56.60
N GLU A 171 40.95 -2.70 -57.70
CA GLU A 171 40.96 -3.20 -59.12
C GLU A 171 40.08 -4.43 -59.48
N GLU A 172 39.41 -4.57 -60.63
CA GLU A 172 39.37 -3.90 -61.95
C GLU A 172 38.15 -4.46 -62.75
N GLU A 173 37.44 -3.56 -63.43
CA GLU A 173 36.83 -3.58 -64.79
C GLU A 173 36.15 -4.82 -65.46
N ASP A 174 35.03 -4.50 -66.14
CA ASP A 174 34.63 -4.93 -67.51
C ASP A 174 33.35 -5.80 -67.75
N ARG A 175 32.36 -5.13 -68.42
CA ARG A 175 31.40 -5.61 -69.46
C ARG A 175 30.01 -6.23 -69.16
N PRO A 176 29.03 -6.14 -70.13
CA PRO A 176 27.75 -5.46 -69.88
C PRO A 176 26.47 -6.16 -70.43
N ARG A 177 25.32 -5.49 -70.24
CA ARG A 177 24.08 -5.43 -71.06
C ARG A 177 23.50 -6.71 -71.71
N ALA A 178 22.26 -7.04 -71.34
CA ALA A 178 21.18 -7.34 -72.28
C ALA A 178 19.79 -7.09 -71.64
N ALA A 179 18.88 -6.53 -72.42
CA ALA A 179 17.50 -6.17 -72.09
C ALA A 179 16.51 -7.09 -72.87
N PRO A 180 15.17 -6.93 -72.78
CA PRO A 180 14.17 -8.02 -72.73
C PRO A 180 13.40 -8.23 -74.05
N PRO A 181 12.31 -9.04 -74.06
CA PRO A 181 11.00 -8.50 -74.47
C PRO A 181 9.76 -9.11 -73.74
N GLU A 182 8.72 -8.32 -73.40
CA GLU A 182 7.38 -8.17 -74.05
C GLU A 182 6.48 -9.43 -73.98
N GLY A 183 5.37 -9.46 -73.20
CA GLY A 183 4.02 -8.94 -73.51
C GLY A 183 3.08 -10.09 -73.99
N PRO A 184 1.72 -10.00 -74.03
CA PRO A 184 0.82 -8.91 -73.66
C PRO A 184 -0.48 -9.31 -72.89
N THR A 185 -1.22 -8.25 -72.59
CA THR A 185 -2.56 -7.98 -72.00
C THR A 185 -3.77 -8.72 -72.61
N SER A 186 -4.81 -9.05 -71.81
CA SER A 186 -6.15 -8.40 -71.84
C SER A 186 -7.37 -9.30 -71.51
N LEU A 187 -8.10 -8.88 -70.46
CA LEU A 187 -9.57 -8.77 -70.24
C LEU A 187 -10.55 -9.91 -70.60
N ALA A 188 -11.32 -10.37 -69.60
CA ALA A 188 -12.79 -10.15 -69.44
C ALA A 188 -13.51 -11.28 -68.66
N GLY A 189 -14.43 -10.92 -67.76
CA GLY A 189 -15.61 -11.75 -67.42
C GLY A 189 -15.70 -12.34 -66.00
N GLU A 190 -16.41 -11.64 -65.11
CA GLU A 190 -17.16 -12.15 -63.93
C GLU A 190 -18.31 -13.13 -64.34
N PRO A 191 -19.14 -13.68 -63.42
CA PRO A 191 -18.90 -14.39 -62.15
C PRO A 191 -19.71 -15.72 -62.09
N LEU A 192 -19.56 -16.57 -61.06
CA LEU A 192 -20.64 -17.31 -60.35
C LEU A 192 -20.17 -18.54 -59.55
N ASP A 193 -20.65 -18.55 -58.30
CA ASP A 193 -21.14 -19.67 -57.48
C ASP A 193 -20.18 -20.70 -56.85
N PRO A 194 -20.18 -20.84 -55.51
CA PRO A 194 -19.46 -21.88 -54.79
C PRO A 194 -20.35 -23.10 -54.53
N SER A 195 -19.80 -24.29 -54.81
CA SER A 195 -20.33 -25.53 -54.23
C SER A 195 -19.22 -26.57 -54.02
N PRO A 196 -19.40 -27.47 -53.04
CA PRO A 196 -18.34 -27.89 -52.14
C PRO A 196 -17.60 -29.14 -52.61
N ARG A 197 -16.31 -29.21 -52.30
CA ARG A 197 -15.50 -30.41 -52.49
C ARG A 197 -15.91 -31.50 -51.50
N LYS A 198 -16.27 -32.65 -52.08
CA LYS A 198 -16.21 -33.99 -51.49
C LYS A 198 -14.78 -34.26 -50.99
N GLU A 199 -14.65 -34.63 -49.72
CA GLU A 199 -13.54 -35.46 -49.26
C GLU A 199 -14.09 -36.76 -48.67
N THR A 200 -13.46 -37.84 -49.13
CA THR A 200 -13.68 -39.25 -48.80
C THR A 200 -13.23 -39.60 -47.38
N PRO A 201 -13.80 -40.65 -46.76
CA PRO A 201 -13.55 -41.02 -45.38
C PRO A 201 -12.30 -41.88 -45.21
N SER A 202 -11.63 -41.71 -44.07
CA SER A 202 -10.65 -42.64 -43.51
C SER A 202 -11.33 -43.43 -42.38
N PRO A 203 -11.14 -44.77 -42.27
CA PRO A 203 -11.78 -45.59 -41.25
C PRO A 203 -10.95 -45.67 -39.96
N ASP A 204 -11.58 -46.22 -38.92
CA ASP A 204 -11.04 -46.66 -37.63
C ASP A 204 -11.17 -45.68 -36.44
N ALA A 205 -12.35 -45.69 -35.84
CA ALA A 205 -12.53 -45.44 -34.40
C ALA A 205 -13.63 -46.37 -33.83
N PRO A 206 -13.41 -47.02 -32.67
CA PRO A 206 -14.31 -48.02 -32.11
C PRO A 206 -15.55 -47.43 -31.42
N GLU A 207 -16.62 -48.21 -31.51
CA GLU A 207 -18.00 -47.98 -31.08
C GLU A 207 -18.14 -47.59 -29.60
N MET A 208 -18.98 -46.58 -29.33
CA MET A 208 -19.65 -46.38 -28.04
C MET A 208 -21.13 -46.74 -28.20
N PRO A 209 -21.74 -47.47 -27.24
CA PRO A 209 -23.11 -47.95 -27.37
C PRO A 209 -24.13 -46.82 -27.22
N VAL A 210 -25.00 -46.72 -28.22
CA VAL A 210 -26.22 -45.92 -28.24
C VAL A 210 -27.24 -46.56 -27.29
N LEU A 211 -27.67 -45.80 -26.27
CA LEU A 211 -28.86 -46.15 -25.48
C LEU A 211 -30.10 -45.58 -26.17
N ASP A 212 -30.93 -46.53 -26.60
CA ASP A 212 -32.17 -46.38 -27.35
C ASP A 212 -33.27 -45.74 -26.49
N LEU A 213 -33.92 -44.71 -27.02
CA LEU A 213 -34.98 -43.92 -26.41
C LEU A 213 -36.32 -44.31 -27.05
N THR A 214 -36.98 -45.37 -26.56
CA THR A 214 -38.42 -45.57 -26.84
C THR A 214 -39.13 -46.47 -25.81
N ARG A 215 -39.80 -45.88 -24.79
CA ARG A 215 -41.11 -46.34 -24.26
C ARG A 215 -41.69 -45.44 -23.16
N PRO A 216 -42.99 -45.53 -22.80
CA PRO A 216 -43.92 -44.42 -22.94
C PRO A 216 -44.31 -43.77 -21.60
N SER A 217 -44.84 -42.55 -21.76
CA SER A 217 -45.60 -41.74 -20.81
C SER A 217 -46.41 -42.54 -19.78
N ALA A 218 -46.11 -42.33 -18.50
CA ALA A 218 -46.90 -42.77 -17.36
C ALA A 218 -47.35 -41.55 -16.53
N ALA A 219 -48.59 -41.64 -16.08
CA ALA A 219 -49.44 -40.59 -15.55
C ALA A 219 -48.89 -39.78 -14.35
N ALA A 220 -49.24 -38.50 -14.34
CA ALA A 220 -49.01 -37.57 -13.23
C ALA A 220 -49.85 -37.94 -11.99
N PRO A 221 -49.30 -37.84 -10.76
CA PRO A 221 -50.10 -37.90 -9.54
C PRO A 221 -50.81 -36.54 -9.27
N PRO A 222 -51.97 -36.55 -8.60
CA PRO A 222 -52.82 -35.38 -8.43
C PRO A 222 -52.28 -34.39 -7.40
N VAL A 223 -52.47 -33.10 -7.71
CA VAL A 223 -52.23 -31.95 -6.84
C VAL A 223 -53.27 -31.92 -5.71
N PRO A 224 -52.87 -31.89 -4.42
CA PRO A 224 -53.81 -31.55 -3.36
C PRO A 224 -53.97 -30.03 -3.26
N ALA A 225 -55.24 -29.65 -3.08
CA ALA A 225 -55.77 -28.30 -3.10
C ALA A 225 -55.19 -27.37 -2.03
N ALA A 226 -55.11 -26.08 -2.37
CA ALA A 226 -54.81 -24.98 -1.46
C ALA A 226 -55.91 -24.80 -0.41
N PRO A 227 -55.57 -24.47 0.85
CA PRO A 227 -56.50 -23.84 1.77
C PRO A 227 -56.37 -22.30 1.76
N PRO A 228 -57.44 -21.58 2.12
CA PRO A 228 -57.59 -20.15 1.85
C PRO A 228 -56.96 -19.24 2.92
N LEU A 229 -56.63 -18.04 2.49
CA LEU A 229 -56.42 -16.85 3.31
C LEU A 229 -57.68 -16.51 4.13
N MET A 230 -57.53 -16.25 5.44
CA MET A 230 -58.28 -15.25 6.24
C MET A 230 -57.64 -15.08 7.65
N THR A 231 -56.98 -13.94 7.86
CA THR A 231 -57.09 -12.94 8.97
C THR A 231 -57.12 -13.32 10.48
N PRO A 232 -56.83 -12.37 11.41
CA PRO A 232 -55.93 -12.54 12.55
C PRO A 232 -56.65 -12.66 13.90
N LEU A 233 -56.01 -13.21 14.95
CA LEU A 233 -56.15 -12.73 16.34
C LEU A 233 -55.31 -13.52 17.36
N ALA A 234 -54.94 -12.77 18.41
CA ALA A 234 -54.79 -13.16 19.81
C ALA A 234 -53.48 -13.87 20.28
N LEU A 235 -52.71 -13.05 20.98
CA LEU A 235 -51.72 -13.37 22.00
C LEU A 235 -52.25 -14.43 22.99
N VAL A 236 -51.63 -15.61 23.06
CA VAL A 236 -51.82 -16.57 24.16
C VAL A 236 -50.46 -16.92 24.75
N ARG A 237 -50.26 -16.52 26.02
CA ARG A 237 -49.12 -16.90 26.87
C ARG A 237 -49.19 -18.40 27.19
N GLN A 238 -48.11 -19.12 26.94
CA GLN A 238 -47.92 -20.48 27.44
C GLN A 238 -47.17 -20.45 28.80
N PRO A 239 -47.62 -21.20 29.82
CA PRO A 239 -47.00 -21.22 31.14
C PRO A 239 -45.76 -22.12 31.18
N ALA A 240 -44.79 -21.75 32.02
CA ALA A 240 -43.53 -22.45 32.24
C ALA A 240 -43.72 -23.85 32.88
N PRO A 241 -42.85 -24.84 32.55
CA PRO A 241 -42.84 -26.13 33.20
C PRO A 241 -42.24 -26.08 34.63
N PRO A 242 -42.69 -26.96 35.54
CA PRO A 242 -42.26 -26.97 36.95
C PRO A 242 -40.84 -27.54 37.18
N PRO A 243 -40.17 -27.17 38.29
CA PRO A 243 -38.82 -27.63 38.61
C PRO A 243 -38.79 -29.08 39.13
N ALA A 244 -37.75 -29.82 38.74
CA ALA A 244 -37.48 -31.18 39.19
C ALA A 244 -36.92 -31.23 40.63
N PRO A 245 -37.22 -32.29 41.42
CA PRO A 245 -36.83 -32.41 42.82
C PRO A 245 -35.36 -32.83 43.02
N ALA A 246 -34.79 -32.33 44.13
CA ALA A 246 -33.44 -32.60 44.60
C ALA A 246 -33.24 -34.07 45.02
N ALA A 247 -32.19 -34.71 44.50
CA ALA A 247 -31.70 -36.00 44.98
C ALA A 247 -30.49 -35.80 45.91
N GLN A 248 -30.60 -36.43 47.08
CA GLN A 248 -29.67 -36.37 48.20
C GLN A 248 -28.37 -37.15 47.96
N LEU A 249 -27.30 -36.66 48.59
CA LEU A 249 -25.96 -37.21 48.67
C LEU A 249 -25.89 -38.52 49.47
N ALA A 250 -24.96 -39.40 49.09
CA ALA A 250 -24.38 -40.43 49.95
C ALA A 250 -22.83 -40.37 49.92
N PRO A 251 -22.13 -40.81 50.98
CA PRO A 251 -20.82 -40.29 51.37
C PRO A 251 -19.63 -41.17 50.94
N VAL A 252 -18.47 -40.53 50.72
CA VAL A 252 -17.18 -41.18 50.42
C VAL A 252 -16.27 -41.13 51.66
N PRO A 253 -15.57 -42.22 52.03
CA PRO A 253 -14.75 -42.32 53.26
C PRO A 253 -13.34 -41.69 53.15
N PRO A 254 -12.63 -41.46 54.28
CA PRO A 254 -11.43 -40.62 54.33
C PRO A 254 -10.10 -41.39 54.49
N ALA A 255 -9.03 -40.85 53.91
CA ALA A 255 -7.61 -40.96 54.31
C ALA A 255 -6.78 -40.12 53.31
N GLN A 256 -5.65 -39.46 53.60
CA GLN A 256 -4.87 -39.05 54.77
C GLN A 256 -3.93 -37.92 54.28
N ALA A 257 -3.51 -37.02 55.18
CA ALA A 257 -2.53 -35.95 54.90
C ALA A 257 -1.10 -36.50 54.76
N PRO A 258 -0.16 -35.79 54.08
CA PRO A 258 0.74 -34.95 54.89
C PRO A 258 1.28 -33.64 54.26
N ALA A 259 1.63 -32.73 55.19
CA ALA A 259 2.73 -31.76 55.21
C ALA A 259 2.69 -30.42 54.41
N LYS A 260 2.61 -29.32 55.19
CA LYS A 260 3.15 -27.97 54.93
C LYS A 260 4.69 -27.96 55.10
N PRO A 261 5.46 -27.09 54.42
CA PRO A 261 5.74 -25.75 54.98
C PRO A 261 5.80 -24.56 53.98
N SER A 262 5.57 -23.37 54.59
CA SER A 262 5.66 -21.95 54.20
C SER A 262 6.98 -21.44 53.54
N PRO A 263 7.16 -20.12 53.25
CA PRO A 263 6.20 -19.01 53.05
C PRO A 263 6.44 -18.15 51.78
N ALA A 264 5.46 -17.30 51.48
CA ALA A 264 5.49 -16.21 50.52
C ALA A 264 6.45 -15.05 50.93
N PRO A 265 7.00 -14.29 49.96
CA PRO A 265 7.78 -13.10 50.25
C PRO A 265 6.91 -11.94 50.75
N SER A 266 7.45 -11.28 51.77
CA SER A 266 6.91 -10.18 52.57
C SER A 266 6.66 -8.91 51.74
N ALA A 267 5.50 -8.30 51.96
CA ALA A 267 5.16 -6.96 51.51
C ALA A 267 5.99 -5.91 52.28
N ALA A 268 6.83 -5.17 51.55
CA ALA A 268 7.56 -4.04 52.09
C ALA A 268 6.64 -2.80 52.19
N LYS A 269 6.66 -2.21 53.38
CA LYS A 269 5.97 -1.00 53.84
C LYS A 269 6.51 0.26 53.10
N PRO A 270 5.65 1.25 52.78
CA PRO A 270 6.06 2.47 52.09
C PRO A 270 6.87 3.39 53.01
N ALA A 271 8.03 3.84 52.51
CA ALA A 271 8.87 4.83 53.18
C ALA A 271 8.37 6.25 52.88
N ALA A 272 8.48 7.08 53.91
CA ALA A 272 7.90 8.40 54.05
C ALA A 272 8.39 9.44 53.03
N ALA A 273 7.47 10.35 52.68
CA ALA A 273 7.70 11.55 51.90
C ALA A 273 8.66 12.53 52.61
N ALA A 274 9.62 13.08 51.86
CA ALA A 274 10.41 14.25 52.23
C ALA A 274 9.87 15.50 51.50
N PRO A 275 10.04 16.71 52.08
CA PRO A 275 9.19 17.85 51.79
C PRO A 275 9.56 18.59 50.50
N VAL A 276 8.51 19.14 49.88
CA VAL A 276 8.52 20.09 48.76
C VAL A 276 9.15 21.41 49.21
N PRO A 277 10.16 21.98 48.54
CA PRO A 277 10.55 23.36 48.76
C PRO A 277 9.57 24.32 48.05
N ALA A 278 9.21 25.37 48.79
CA ALA A 278 8.22 26.38 48.46
C ALA A 278 8.55 27.19 47.18
N ALA A 279 7.48 27.56 46.47
CA ALA A 279 7.50 28.54 45.39
C ALA A 279 7.83 29.95 45.90
N PRO A 280 8.61 30.76 45.17
CA PRO A 280 8.61 32.21 45.37
C PRO A 280 7.48 32.86 44.57
N ALA A 281 6.70 33.68 45.27
CA ALA A 281 5.64 34.56 44.76
C ALA A 281 6.23 35.83 44.08
N PRO A 282 5.41 36.65 43.41
CA PRO A 282 5.82 37.49 42.29
C PRO A 282 6.27 38.91 42.69
N ALA A 283 7.05 39.55 41.81
CA ALA A 283 7.18 41.00 41.78
C ALA A 283 6.85 41.52 40.38
N ALA A 284 5.94 42.49 40.34
CA ALA A 284 5.45 43.25 39.18
C ALA A 284 6.38 44.48 38.90
N PRO A 285 5.96 45.53 38.17
CA PRO A 285 5.87 45.59 36.71
C PRO A 285 6.60 46.83 36.09
N LEU A 286 6.53 46.92 34.75
CA LEU A 286 6.58 48.12 33.87
C LEU A 286 7.89 48.91 33.68
N ALA A 287 8.33 49.02 32.41
CA ALA A 287 8.36 50.23 31.57
C ALA A 287 9.46 50.10 30.49
N GLY A 288 9.12 49.93 29.22
CA GLY A 288 9.17 51.00 28.19
C GLY A 288 9.84 50.40 26.94
N GLY A 289 9.17 50.29 25.79
CA GLY A 289 9.26 51.26 24.68
C GLY A 289 10.70 51.32 24.12
N GLY A 290 11.04 50.96 22.88
CA GLY A 290 10.30 50.60 21.67
C GLY A 290 11.31 50.31 20.55
N VAL A 291 10.80 50.15 19.32
CA VAL A 291 11.46 50.38 18.00
C VAL A 291 12.85 49.72 17.79
N GLY A 292 13.07 48.71 16.95
CA GLY A 292 12.67 48.57 15.55
C GLY A 292 13.67 49.26 14.60
N SER A 293 14.69 48.55 14.08
CA SER A 293 15.36 48.71 12.76
C SER A 293 16.68 47.92 12.78
N ILE A 294 17.01 47.04 11.83
CA ILE A 294 17.12 47.17 10.37
C ILE A 294 18.27 48.12 9.94
N ALA A 295 19.16 47.52 9.16
CA ALA A 295 20.08 48.11 8.17
C ALA A 295 21.26 48.96 8.65
N GLY A 296 22.45 48.40 8.42
CA GLY A 296 23.35 48.86 7.36
C GLY A 296 23.27 50.34 7.00
N LEU A 297 24.37 51.04 7.29
CA LEU A 297 24.58 52.42 6.89
C LEU A 297 24.39 52.62 5.37
N PRO A 298 23.68 53.67 4.94
CA PRO A 298 23.76 54.19 3.58
C PRO A 298 25.12 54.88 3.36
N ALA A 299 25.67 54.72 2.16
CA ALA A 299 26.88 55.40 1.72
C ALA A 299 26.68 56.93 1.75
N GLY A 300 27.63 57.66 2.38
CA GLY A 300 27.75 59.11 2.20
C GLY A 300 27.93 59.98 3.44
N MET A 301 28.09 59.44 4.66
CA MET A 301 28.32 60.26 5.86
C MET A 301 29.79 60.21 6.28
N SER A 302 30.45 61.36 6.45
CA SER A 302 31.86 61.42 6.86
C SER A 302 32.01 61.07 8.34
N ARG A 303 33.13 60.43 8.69
CA ARG A 303 33.44 59.95 10.04
C ARG A 303 33.38 61.05 11.11
N GLU A 304 33.68 62.29 10.71
CA GLU A 304 33.70 63.47 11.58
C GLU A 304 32.29 63.95 11.97
N GLU A 305 31.27 63.65 11.17
CA GLU A 305 29.87 63.93 11.50
C GLU A 305 29.29 62.89 12.47
N TYR A 306 29.77 61.64 12.37
CA TYR A 306 29.37 60.56 13.27
C TYR A 306 29.92 60.77 14.69
N GLU A 307 31.17 61.20 14.83
CA GLU A 307 31.82 61.43 16.13
C GLU A 307 31.27 62.67 16.89
N ARG A 308 30.55 63.57 16.20
CA ARG A 308 29.86 64.71 16.85
C ARG A 308 28.50 64.35 17.47
N LEU A 309 27.87 63.27 17.03
CA LEU A 309 26.51 62.90 17.45
C LEU A 309 26.46 61.86 18.59
N PHE A 310 27.61 61.28 18.97
CA PHE A 310 27.69 60.28 20.04
C PHE A 310 28.79 60.66 21.04
N PRO A 311 28.45 61.21 22.23
CA PRO A 311 29.45 61.49 23.24
C PRO A 311 30.06 60.18 23.77
N THR A 312 31.38 60.15 23.90
CA THR A 312 32.18 59.02 24.36
C THR A 312 31.76 58.56 25.77
N GLN A 313 31.48 57.26 25.87
CA GLN A 313 31.10 56.57 27.10
C GLN A 313 32.25 56.60 28.13
N PRO A 314 31.97 56.80 29.44
CA PRO A 314 33.02 56.89 30.46
C PRO A 314 33.71 55.54 30.71
N PRO A 315 34.97 55.55 31.19
CA PRO A 315 35.78 54.33 31.34
C PRO A 315 35.23 53.39 32.42
N ALA A 316 35.32 52.09 32.13
CA ALA A 316 34.78 51.00 32.94
C ALA A 316 35.45 50.90 34.34
N PRO A 317 34.70 50.51 35.39
CA PRO A 317 35.25 50.34 36.73
C PRO A 317 36.18 49.12 36.83
N ALA A 318 37.15 49.22 37.75
CA ALA A 318 38.19 48.22 38.03
C ALA A 318 37.61 46.85 38.44
N PRO A 319 38.33 45.74 38.15
CA PRO A 319 37.83 44.39 38.36
C PRO A 319 37.76 44.01 39.84
N ALA A 320 36.63 43.42 40.24
CA ALA A 320 36.45 42.78 41.54
C ALA A 320 37.26 41.46 41.64
N PRO A 321 37.67 41.05 42.85
CA PRO A 321 38.58 39.92 43.06
C PRO A 321 38.00 38.57 42.67
N ALA A 322 38.90 37.68 42.25
CA ALA A 322 38.64 36.37 41.67
C ALA A 322 37.71 35.49 42.50
N LYS A 323 36.67 34.97 41.83
CA LYS A 323 35.81 33.89 42.31
C LYS A 323 36.62 32.58 42.34
N PRO A 324 36.46 31.70 43.35
CA PRO A 324 37.19 30.44 43.40
C PRO A 324 36.83 29.57 42.19
N ALA A 325 37.84 28.90 41.64
CA ALA A 325 37.70 28.01 40.49
C ALA A 325 36.59 26.96 40.73
N PRO A 326 35.67 26.75 39.77
CA PRO A 326 34.76 25.62 39.83
C PRO A 326 35.58 24.33 39.73
N ALA A 327 35.22 23.35 40.55
CA ALA A 327 35.77 21.99 40.47
C ALA A 327 35.69 21.48 39.02
N PRO A 328 36.70 20.75 38.54
CA PRO A 328 36.69 20.23 37.18
C PRO A 328 35.40 19.43 36.97
N ALA A 329 34.64 19.82 35.96
CA ALA A 329 33.49 19.07 35.51
C ALA A 329 33.94 17.62 35.26
N PRO A 330 33.16 16.60 35.69
CA PRO A 330 33.48 15.23 35.34
C PRO A 330 33.59 15.18 33.82
N GLU A 331 34.76 14.75 33.33
CA GLU A 331 34.96 14.45 31.93
C GLU A 331 33.85 13.47 31.53
N LEU A 332 32.83 14.01 30.87
CA LEU A 332 31.94 13.25 30.01
C LEU A 332 32.88 12.63 28.98
N LYS A 333 33.32 11.40 29.27
CA LYS A 333 33.87 10.49 28.28
C LYS A 333 32.95 10.64 27.08
N ALA A 334 33.46 11.25 26.01
CA ALA A 334 32.81 11.23 24.73
C ALA A 334 32.46 9.76 24.53
N HIS A 335 31.16 9.44 24.55
CA HIS A 335 30.71 8.11 24.21
C HIS A 335 31.32 7.86 22.85
N ALA A 336 32.29 6.95 22.82
CA ALA A 336 32.90 6.49 21.60
C ALA A 336 31.74 6.27 20.64
N LYS A 337 31.81 6.91 19.47
CA LYS A 337 30.95 6.62 18.33
C LYS A 337 31.11 5.12 18.14
N GLU A 338 30.18 4.35 18.72
CA GLU A 338 30.16 2.91 18.65
C GLU A 338 29.88 2.65 17.19
N GLU A 339 30.98 2.49 16.45
CA GLU A 339 30.98 2.17 15.04
C GLU A 339 30.25 0.84 14.96
N LEU A 340 28.96 0.93 14.60
CA LEU A 340 28.03 -0.18 14.61
C LEU A 340 28.73 -1.34 13.91
N ALA A 341 29.02 -2.40 14.68
CA ALA A 341 29.58 -3.62 14.15
C ALA A 341 28.80 -3.99 12.88
N PRO A 342 29.49 -4.34 11.77
CA PRO A 342 28.82 -4.68 10.53
C PRO A 342 27.74 -5.70 10.86
N THR A 343 26.48 -5.32 10.58
CA THR A 343 25.31 -6.16 10.76
C THR A 343 25.68 -7.57 10.34
N ALA A 344 25.77 -8.50 11.30
CA ALA A 344 26.29 -9.83 11.05
C ALA A 344 25.67 -10.36 9.75
N LEU A 345 26.54 -10.64 8.77
CA LEU A 345 26.13 -11.19 7.48
C LEU A 345 25.17 -12.34 7.77
N VAL A 346 23.97 -12.27 7.22
CA VAL A 346 22.99 -13.35 7.37
C VAL A 346 23.65 -14.60 6.83
N ALA A 347 23.82 -15.60 7.68
CA ALA A 347 24.43 -16.85 7.27
C ALA A 347 23.62 -17.42 6.11
N SER A 348 24.28 -17.66 4.98
CA SER A 348 23.65 -18.31 3.83
C SER A 348 23.20 -19.70 4.25
N VAL A 349 21.90 -19.96 4.19
CA VAL A 349 21.33 -21.27 4.53
C VAL A 349 21.26 -22.09 3.25
N THR A 350 21.95 -23.24 3.21
CA THR A 350 21.86 -24.12 2.04
C THR A 350 20.52 -24.88 2.03
N PRO A 351 19.98 -25.24 0.85
CA PRO A 351 18.75 -26.01 0.75
C PRO A 351 18.80 -27.33 1.54
N GLU A 352 19.96 -28.01 1.56
CA GLU A 352 20.14 -29.28 2.26
C GLU A 352 20.13 -29.10 3.78
N GLN A 353 20.76 -28.03 4.27
CA GLN A 353 20.75 -27.68 5.69
C GLN A 353 19.31 -27.40 6.15
N PHE A 354 18.58 -26.61 5.37
CA PHE A 354 17.20 -26.29 5.69
C PHE A 354 16.28 -27.52 5.60
N GLN A 355 16.49 -28.39 4.62
CA GLN A 355 15.71 -29.61 4.48
C GLN A 355 15.91 -30.57 5.67
N LYS A 356 17.13 -30.74 6.15
CA LYS A 356 17.40 -31.51 7.38
C LYS A 356 16.69 -30.91 8.58
N PHE A 357 16.79 -29.59 8.74
CA PHE A 357 16.07 -28.87 9.79
C PHE A 357 14.55 -29.05 9.72
N LEU A 358 13.95 -28.98 8.52
CA LEU A 358 12.50 -29.14 8.34
C LEU A 358 11.97 -30.52 8.74
N LEU A 359 12.80 -31.56 8.69
CA LEU A 359 12.40 -32.91 9.11
C LEU A 359 12.19 -32.98 10.63
N ASP A 360 13.07 -32.31 11.39
CA ASP A 360 13.07 -32.33 12.86
C ASP A 360 12.23 -31.19 13.47
N ALA A 361 12.00 -30.11 12.73
CA ALA A 361 11.30 -28.94 13.23
C ALA A 361 9.83 -29.23 13.60
N PRO A 362 9.28 -28.60 14.66
CA PRO A 362 7.93 -28.85 15.18
C PRO A 362 6.81 -28.22 14.33
N TYR A 363 6.96 -28.19 13.00
CA TYR A 363 5.97 -27.68 12.07
C TYR A 363 5.03 -28.78 11.58
N SER A 364 3.75 -28.44 11.39
CA SER A 364 2.79 -29.33 10.75
C SER A 364 3.20 -29.67 9.31
N ARG A 365 2.73 -30.81 8.77
CA ARG A 365 3.04 -31.26 7.40
C ARG A 365 2.75 -30.19 6.34
N GLN A 366 1.63 -29.46 6.47
CA GLN A 366 1.27 -28.40 5.54
C GLN A 366 2.24 -27.21 5.62
N VAL A 367 2.59 -26.78 6.82
CA VAL A 367 3.57 -25.69 7.01
C VAL A 367 4.95 -26.07 6.48
N ARG A 368 5.38 -27.33 6.66
CA ARG A 368 6.63 -27.84 6.07
C ARG A 368 6.60 -27.77 4.54
N ALA A 369 5.47 -28.09 3.91
CA ALA A 369 5.31 -27.98 2.46
C ALA A 369 5.40 -26.52 1.98
N VAL A 370 4.76 -25.59 2.68
CA VAL A 370 4.81 -24.15 2.38
C VAL A 370 6.23 -23.60 2.59
N LEU A 371 6.92 -23.96 3.68
CA LEU A 371 8.31 -23.58 3.93
C LEU A 371 9.27 -24.16 2.88
N LYS A 372 9.00 -25.37 2.38
CA LYS A 372 9.77 -25.95 1.29
C LYS A 372 9.64 -25.11 0.01
N LEU A 373 8.43 -24.68 -0.35
CA LEU A 373 8.23 -23.77 -1.49
C LEU A 373 8.98 -22.43 -1.31
N VAL A 374 9.02 -21.89 -0.09
CA VAL A 374 9.84 -20.71 0.22
C VAL A 374 11.33 -21.01 0.02
N SER A 375 11.83 -22.14 0.50
CA SER A 375 13.24 -22.55 0.32
C SER A 375 13.61 -22.70 -1.16
N ASP A 376 12.73 -23.30 -1.95
CA ASP A 376 13.00 -23.66 -3.34
C ASP A 376 12.88 -22.44 -4.27
N HIS A 377 11.89 -21.55 -4.06
CA HIS A 377 11.57 -20.49 -5.02
C HIS A 377 11.82 -19.05 -4.52
N ALA A 378 12.11 -18.80 -3.24
CA ALA A 378 12.35 -17.42 -2.78
C ALA A 378 13.63 -16.82 -3.41
N PRO A 379 13.64 -15.50 -3.69
CA PRO A 379 14.85 -14.84 -4.17
C PRO A 379 15.93 -14.82 -3.09
N SER A 380 17.20 -15.01 -3.47
CA SER A 380 18.31 -15.28 -2.54
C SER A 380 18.41 -14.26 -1.40
N PHE A 381 18.26 -12.97 -1.70
CA PHE A 381 18.28 -11.87 -0.71
C PHE A 381 17.19 -12.03 0.38
N ALA A 382 16.03 -12.59 0.02
CA ALA A 382 14.92 -12.83 0.92
C ALA A 382 14.94 -14.23 1.53
N ARG A 383 15.39 -15.22 0.75
CA ARG A 383 15.46 -16.63 1.14
C ARG A 383 16.33 -16.79 2.37
N ASP A 384 17.57 -16.36 2.31
CA ASP A 384 18.54 -16.63 3.37
C ASP A 384 18.13 -15.95 4.69
N ARG A 385 17.58 -14.73 4.63
CA ARG A 385 16.95 -14.04 5.77
C ARG A 385 15.80 -14.83 6.37
N SER A 386 14.86 -15.24 5.53
CA SER A 386 13.65 -15.95 5.97
C SER A 386 13.98 -17.31 6.57
N LEU A 387 14.85 -18.09 5.92
CA LEU A 387 15.26 -19.41 6.39
C LEU A 387 16.10 -19.30 7.67
N SER A 388 17.02 -18.33 7.75
CA SER A 388 17.80 -18.06 8.97
C SER A 388 16.88 -17.69 10.14
N LEU A 389 15.87 -16.85 9.90
CA LEU A 389 14.87 -16.51 10.91
C LEU A 389 14.10 -17.76 11.38
N VAL A 390 13.64 -18.60 10.45
CA VAL A 390 12.91 -19.84 10.77
C VAL A 390 13.77 -20.78 11.62
N MET A 391 15.05 -20.93 11.29
CA MET A 391 15.98 -21.82 12.00
C MET A 391 16.41 -21.31 13.38
N THR A 392 16.52 -19.98 13.54
CA THR A 392 17.04 -19.37 14.77
C THR A 392 15.94 -18.96 15.75
N ALA A 393 14.83 -18.41 15.24
CA ALA A 393 13.75 -17.91 16.06
C ALA A 393 12.63 -18.92 16.29
N LEU A 394 12.53 -19.97 15.45
CA LEU A 394 11.47 -20.98 15.49
C LEU A 394 10.06 -20.37 15.67
N PRO A 395 9.63 -19.43 14.80
CA PRO A 395 8.32 -18.82 14.92
C PRO A 395 7.24 -19.88 14.80
N ASN A 396 6.20 -19.81 15.64
CA ASN A 396 5.08 -20.75 15.58
C ASN A 396 4.17 -20.39 14.39
N ILE A 397 4.37 -21.08 13.26
CA ILE A 397 3.60 -20.87 12.02
C ILE A 397 2.35 -21.75 12.03
N VAL A 398 1.18 -21.13 11.97
CA VAL A 398 -0.12 -21.81 12.01
C VAL A 398 -0.98 -21.35 10.83
N ILE A 399 -1.69 -22.27 10.19
CA ILE A 399 -2.72 -21.95 9.21
C ILE A 399 -4.07 -22.00 9.94
N ASP A 400 -4.58 -20.85 10.34
CA ASP A 400 -5.78 -20.73 11.18
C ASP A 400 -6.61 -19.52 10.77
N PRO A 401 -7.83 -19.72 10.21
CA PRO A 401 -8.72 -18.63 9.84
C PRO A 401 -8.97 -17.63 10.97
N ALA A 402 -9.37 -18.13 12.13
CA ALA A 402 -9.94 -17.33 13.21
C ALA A 402 -8.91 -16.35 13.81
N ARG A 403 -7.63 -16.73 13.76
CA ARG A 403 -6.52 -15.94 14.30
C ARG A 403 -5.96 -14.92 13.31
N THR A 404 -6.22 -15.07 12.01
CA THR A 404 -5.63 -14.15 11.01
C THR A 404 -6.15 -12.72 11.12
N GLY A 405 -7.40 -12.54 11.57
CA GLY A 405 -8.04 -11.22 11.69
C GLY A 405 -8.81 -10.77 10.43
N ARG A 406 -9.34 -9.54 10.47
CA ARG A 406 -10.28 -9.01 9.47
C ARG A 406 -9.62 -8.78 8.11
N GLY A 407 -9.93 -9.61 7.12
CA GLY A 407 -9.48 -9.42 5.73
C GLY A 407 -7.96 -9.60 5.53
N LEU A 408 -7.26 -10.11 6.54
CA LEU A 408 -5.81 -10.30 6.49
C LEU A 408 -5.48 -11.68 5.93
N ARG A 409 -4.49 -11.71 5.02
CA ARG A 409 -3.93 -12.97 4.48
C ARG A 409 -2.96 -13.62 5.47
N HIS A 410 -2.35 -12.83 6.34
CA HIS A 410 -1.54 -13.30 7.46
C HIS A 410 -1.61 -12.31 8.63
N GLY A 411 -1.29 -12.78 9.83
CA GLY A 411 -1.09 -11.98 11.04
C GLY A 411 0.19 -12.40 11.75
N ILE A 412 0.82 -11.45 12.43
CA ILE A 412 1.97 -11.70 13.32
C ILE A 412 1.51 -11.41 14.74
N GLU A 413 1.50 -12.42 15.59
CA GLU A 413 1.13 -12.32 16.99
C GLU A 413 2.38 -12.40 17.87
N GLU A 414 2.66 -11.33 18.60
CA GLU A 414 3.71 -11.27 19.61
C GLU A 414 3.06 -11.18 21.00
N ALA A 415 3.29 -12.21 21.83
CA ALA A 415 2.81 -12.23 23.20
C ALA A 415 4.00 -12.37 24.16
N PRO A 416 4.05 -11.62 25.27
CA PRO A 416 5.13 -11.72 26.25
C PRO A 416 5.31 -13.15 26.75
N GLY A 417 6.54 -13.67 26.69
CA GLY A 417 6.87 -15.02 27.15
C GLY A 417 6.37 -16.16 26.26
N ARG A 418 5.84 -15.87 25.06
CA ARG A 418 5.46 -16.87 24.06
C ARG A 418 6.31 -16.72 22.80
N PRO A 419 6.56 -17.81 22.06
CA PRO A 419 7.18 -17.71 20.74
C PRO A 419 6.30 -16.86 19.83
N VAL A 420 6.93 -16.06 18.96
CA VAL A 420 6.22 -15.27 17.96
C VAL A 420 5.42 -16.21 17.07
N SER A 421 4.15 -15.90 16.86
CA SER A 421 3.26 -16.69 16.01
C SER A 421 3.04 -16.00 14.67
N ILE A 422 3.20 -16.73 13.57
CA ILE A 422 2.78 -16.28 12.24
C ILE A 422 1.53 -17.08 11.88
N VAL A 423 0.43 -16.38 11.71
CA VAL A 423 -0.86 -16.98 11.36
C VAL A 423 -1.12 -16.73 9.88
N LEU A 424 -1.38 -17.78 9.11
CA LEU A 424 -1.75 -17.72 7.71
C LEU A 424 -3.24 -17.99 7.55
N SER A 425 -3.92 -17.20 6.73
CA SER A 425 -5.31 -17.48 6.36
C SER A 425 -5.35 -18.62 5.36
N PRO A 426 -6.21 -19.64 5.55
CA PRO A 426 -6.50 -20.61 4.51
C PRO A 426 -7.29 -20.02 3.32
N GLY A 427 -7.82 -18.80 3.46
CA GLY A 427 -8.66 -18.12 2.46
C GLY A 427 -9.91 -17.48 3.07
N PRO A 428 -10.58 -16.57 2.34
CA PRO A 428 -11.71 -15.79 2.85
C PRO A 428 -12.98 -16.63 3.01
N VAL A 429 -13.84 -16.28 3.96
CA VAL A 429 -15.22 -16.79 3.96
C VAL A 429 -16.03 -16.00 2.95
N LEU A 430 -16.74 -16.72 2.10
CA LEU A 430 -17.57 -16.16 1.05
C LEU A 430 -19.03 -16.25 1.48
N TYR A 431 -19.74 -15.13 1.36
CA TYR A 431 -21.16 -15.07 1.65
C TYR A 431 -21.92 -14.73 0.37
N GLU A 432 -22.73 -15.65 -0.11
CA GLU A 432 -23.57 -15.42 -1.26
C GLU A 432 -24.85 -14.68 -0.82
N LYS A 433 -24.89 -13.37 -1.07
CA LYS A 433 -26.12 -12.60 -0.86
C LYS A 433 -27.07 -12.90 -2.00
N LYS A 434 -28.08 -13.73 -1.75
CA LYS A 434 -29.17 -14.02 -2.71
C LYS A 434 -29.84 -12.70 -3.14
N GLY A 435 -29.60 -12.28 -4.38
CA GLY A 435 -30.31 -11.16 -4.98
C GLY A 435 -31.78 -11.53 -5.29
N LEU A 436 -32.64 -10.51 -5.42
CA LEU A 436 -34.06 -10.70 -5.81
C LEU A 436 -34.25 -11.36 -7.19
N PHE A 437 -33.19 -11.44 -8.02
CA PHE A 437 -33.24 -12.02 -9.36
C PHE A 437 -31.98 -12.86 -9.66
N PHE A 438 -31.88 -14.07 -9.11
CA PHE A 438 -30.93 -15.18 -9.39
C PHE A 438 -29.41 -14.88 -9.49
N SER A 439 -28.98 -13.63 -9.37
CA SER A 439 -27.58 -13.21 -9.31
C SER A 439 -27.23 -12.94 -7.85
N GLY A 440 -26.64 -13.94 -7.21
CA GLY A 440 -26.01 -13.78 -5.91
C GLY A 440 -24.76 -12.92 -6.05
N ALA A 441 -24.61 -11.88 -5.21
CA ALA A 441 -23.33 -11.21 -5.07
C ALA A 441 -22.54 -11.93 -3.97
N GLU A 442 -21.35 -12.43 -4.29
CA GLU A 442 -20.43 -12.95 -3.29
C GLU A 442 -19.76 -11.79 -2.55
N VAL A 443 -19.96 -11.75 -1.24
CA VAL A 443 -19.34 -10.78 -0.35
C VAL A 443 -18.28 -11.51 0.47
N VAL A 444 -17.05 -10.99 0.46
CA VAL A 444 -16.01 -11.47 1.38
C VAL A 444 -16.32 -10.96 2.77
N LEU A 445 -16.54 -11.87 3.69
CA LEU A 445 -16.73 -11.53 5.09
C LEU A 445 -15.48 -11.86 5.88
N SER A 446 -15.22 -11.02 6.88
CA SER A 446 -14.23 -11.33 7.88
C SER A 446 -14.69 -12.49 8.74
N GLN A 447 -13.76 -13.36 9.09
CA GLN A 447 -13.97 -14.47 10.02
C GLN A 447 -14.10 -14.01 11.49
N SER A 448 -14.04 -12.70 11.78
CA SER A 448 -14.30 -12.18 13.12
C SER A 448 -15.79 -12.29 13.44
N PRO A 449 -16.18 -12.87 14.59
CA PRO A 449 -17.56 -12.88 15.05
C PRO A 449 -18.19 -11.48 15.15
N ASP A 450 -17.39 -10.44 15.40
CA ASP A 450 -17.87 -9.06 15.46
C ASP A 450 -18.35 -8.58 14.09
N ALA A 451 -17.68 -8.96 13.00
CA ALA A 451 -18.05 -8.54 11.65
C ALA A 451 -19.44 -9.06 11.24
N TYR A 452 -19.79 -10.29 11.62
CA TYR A 452 -21.12 -10.86 11.37
C TYR A 452 -22.19 -10.16 12.20
N ARG A 453 -21.88 -9.88 13.48
CA ARG A 453 -22.77 -9.16 14.39
C ARG A 453 -23.08 -7.76 13.89
N ASP A 454 -22.06 -7.02 13.47
CA ASP A 454 -22.19 -5.64 12.98
C ASP A 454 -23.01 -5.55 11.70
N LEU A 455 -22.94 -6.59 10.85
CA LEU A 455 -23.70 -6.67 9.60
C LEU A 455 -25.10 -7.29 9.77
N GLY A 456 -25.46 -7.74 10.98
CA GLY A 456 -26.70 -8.47 11.23
C GLY A 456 -26.79 -9.78 10.43
N LEU A 457 -25.65 -10.37 10.06
CA LEU A 457 -25.57 -11.62 9.33
C LEU A 457 -25.42 -12.79 10.30
N PRO A 458 -26.09 -13.93 10.06
CA PRO A 458 -25.80 -15.13 10.82
C PRO A 458 -24.33 -15.50 10.59
N MET A 459 -23.65 -15.93 11.66
CA MET A 459 -22.35 -16.57 11.51
C MET A 459 -22.50 -17.73 10.51
N PRO A 460 -21.56 -17.88 9.55
CA PRO A 460 -21.47 -19.07 8.73
C PRO A 460 -21.41 -20.26 9.68
N GLY A 461 -21.97 -21.39 9.26
CA GLY A 461 -21.92 -22.56 10.12
C GLY A 461 -20.47 -22.94 10.42
N LEU A 462 -20.31 -23.62 11.56
CA LEU A 462 -19.00 -23.89 12.16
C LEU A 462 -18.08 -24.67 11.21
N GLU A 463 -18.63 -25.30 10.18
CA GLU A 463 -17.90 -26.10 9.20
C GLU A 463 -16.95 -25.27 8.34
N ALA A 464 -17.37 -24.13 7.77
CA ALA A 464 -16.46 -23.28 6.99
C ALA A 464 -15.35 -22.65 7.83
N MET A 465 -15.59 -22.50 9.14
CA MET A 465 -14.60 -21.99 10.07
C MET A 465 -13.64 -23.09 10.55
N ASN A 466 -14.11 -24.34 10.60
CA ASN A 466 -13.33 -25.48 11.06
C ASN A 466 -12.49 -26.05 9.93
N ARG A 467 -11.17 -26.01 10.10
CA ARG A 467 -10.21 -26.57 9.15
C ARG A 467 -10.30 -28.08 8.99
N GLU A 468 -10.82 -28.79 10.00
CA GLU A 468 -10.93 -30.26 9.98
C GLU A 468 -12.15 -30.75 9.21
N THR A 469 -13.09 -29.86 8.88
CA THR A 469 -14.29 -30.25 8.15
C THR A 469 -13.97 -30.44 6.67
N SER A 470 -14.26 -31.63 6.16
CA SER A 470 -14.17 -31.92 4.73
C SER A 470 -15.24 -31.13 3.97
N PRO A 471 -14.89 -30.46 2.85
CA PRO A 471 -15.88 -29.77 2.05
C PRO A 471 -16.81 -30.77 1.37
N ALA A 472 -18.10 -30.44 1.33
CA ALA A 472 -19.11 -31.19 0.58
C ALA A 472 -18.87 -31.09 -0.94
N LYS A 473 -18.39 -29.94 -1.40
CA LYS A 473 -18.08 -29.71 -2.81
C LYS A 473 -16.93 -28.70 -2.97
N THR A 474 -16.04 -28.95 -3.92
CA THR A 474 -15.02 -28.00 -4.37
C THR A 474 -15.36 -27.52 -5.78
N SER A 475 -15.25 -26.22 -6.03
CA SER A 475 -15.46 -25.61 -7.35
C SER A 475 -14.50 -24.45 -7.57
N ALA A 476 -14.00 -24.28 -8.79
CA ALA A 476 -13.22 -23.10 -9.15
C ALA A 476 -14.06 -21.81 -9.05
N SER A 477 -13.47 -20.74 -8.55
CA SER A 477 -14.06 -19.40 -8.42
C SER A 477 -12.99 -18.30 -8.62
N ASP A 478 -13.42 -17.04 -8.55
CA ASP A 478 -12.52 -15.89 -8.54
C ASP A 478 -11.50 -15.91 -7.38
N TRP A 479 -11.79 -16.67 -6.31
CA TRP A 479 -10.94 -16.79 -5.13
C TRP A 479 -10.02 -18.03 -5.16
N GLY A 480 -9.86 -18.66 -6.32
CA GLY A 480 -9.16 -19.93 -6.48
C GLY A 480 -10.14 -21.10 -6.34
N GLU A 481 -9.85 -22.04 -5.45
CA GLU A 481 -10.81 -23.10 -5.13
C GLU A 481 -11.81 -22.60 -4.08
N THR A 482 -13.10 -22.62 -4.39
CA THR A 482 -14.16 -22.44 -3.39
C THR A 482 -14.59 -23.78 -2.84
N LEU A 483 -14.45 -23.91 -1.53
CA LEU A 483 -14.94 -25.01 -0.71
C LEU A 483 -16.37 -24.68 -0.27
N ARG A 484 -17.32 -25.57 -0.54
CA ARG A 484 -18.70 -25.48 -0.06
C ARG A 484 -18.95 -26.59 0.96
N PHE A 485 -19.60 -26.26 2.05
CA PHE A 485 -19.87 -27.14 3.19
C PHE A 485 -21.35 -27.55 3.24
N ASP A 486 -21.69 -28.55 4.05
CA ASP A 486 -23.05 -29.12 4.09
C ASP A 486 -24.06 -28.12 4.68
N ASP A 487 -23.59 -27.22 5.55
CA ASP A 487 -24.36 -26.09 6.08
C ASP A 487 -24.65 -24.97 5.05
N GLY A 488 -24.18 -25.13 3.80
CA GLY A 488 -24.35 -24.16 2.72
C GLY A 488 -23.38 -22.99 2.75
N SER A 489 -22.47 -22.93 3.73
CA SER A 489 -21.40 -21.93 3.77
C SER A 489 -20.34 -22.21 2.72
N SER A 490 -19.64 -21.17 2.29
CA SER A 490 -18.58 -21.28 1.29
C SER A 490 -17.34 -20.50 1.68
N ARG A 491 -16.20 -20.95 1.17
CA ARG A 491 -14.89 -20.42 1.53
C ARG A 491 -13.92 -20.50 0.37
N GLY A 492 -13.22 -19.41 0.08
CA GLY A 492 -12.05 -19.47 -0.80
C GLY A 492 -10.91 -20.23 -0.14
N SER A 493 -10.12 -20.93 -0.94
CA SER A 493 -8.94 -21.68 -0.53
C SER A 493 -7.71 -21.13 -1.25
N PHE A 494 -6.74 -20.67 -0.47
CA PHE A 494 -5.44 -20.27 -1.01
C PHE A 494 -4.57 -21.50 -1.24
N THR A 495 -3.99 -21.58 -2.43
CA THR A 495 -3.06 -22.64 -2.81
C THR A 495 -1.80 -22.62 -1.93
N PRO A 496 -1.09 -23.75 -1.77
CA PRO A 496 0.19 -23.79 -1.06
C PRO A 496 1.22 -22.78 -1.59
N GLU A 497 1.23 -22.55 -2.90
CA GLU A 497 2.10 -21.58 -3.59
C GLU A 497 1.77 -20.15 -3.18
N GLN A 498 0.49 -19.82 -3.16
CA GLN A 498 0.03 -18.52 -2.69
C GLN A 498 0.36 -18.32 -1.20
N GLN A 499 0.14 -19.34 -0.37
CA GLN A 499 0.50 -19.35 1.04
C GLN A 499 2.01 -19.19 1.23
N ALA A 500 2.86 -19.75 0.36
CA ALA A 500 4.31 -19.61 0.43
C ALA A 500 4.76 -18.16 0.21
N GLY A 501 4.20 -17.46 -0.77
CA GLY A 501 4.48 -16.04 -0.95
C GLY A 501 3.97 -15.17 0.20
N THR A 502 2.82 -15.52 0.78
CA THR A 502 2.28 -14.83 1.96
C THR A 502 3.16 -15.05 3.19
N LEU A 503 3.62 -16.29 3.41
CA LEU A 503 4.52 -16.64 4.48
C LEU A 503 5.89 -15.95 4.32
N LEU A 504 6.42 -15.89 3.09
CA LEU A 504 7.65 -15.17 2.81
C LEU A 504 7.55 -13.70 3.23
N ALA A 505 6.48 -13.01 2.82
CA ALA A 505 6.25 -11.62 3.22
C ALA A 505 6.18 -11.46 4.75
N ALA A 506 5.47 -12.36 5.45
CA ALA A 506 5.36 -12.34 6.91
C ALA A 506 6.71 -12.57 7.61
N LEU A 507 7.51 -13.52 7.14
CA LEU A 507 8.85 -13.82 7.67
C LEU A 507 9.79 -12.63 7.50
N LEU A 508 9.77 -11.98 6.33
CA LEU A 508 10.59 -10.79 6.08
C LEU A 508 10.14 -9.61 6.93
N SER A 509 8.83 -9.40 7.09
CA SER A 509 8.29 -8.36 7.98
C SER A 509 8.78 -8.56 9.42
N LEU A 510 8.74 -9.81 9.92
CA LEU A 510 9.27 -10.16 11.23
C LEU A 510 10.79 -9.97 11.34
N ASP A 511 11.58 -10.37 10.34
CA ASP A 511 13.03 -10.16 10.30
C ASP A 511 13.37 -8.65 10.34
N LEU A 512 12.69 -7.85 9.51
CA LEU A 512 12.87 -6.39 9.47
C LEU A 512 12.49 -5.75 10.80
N ALA A 513 11.39 -6.18 11.43
CA ALA A 513 10.97 -5.69 12.75
C ALA A 513 12.03 -5.99 13.81
N ARG A 514 12.53 -7.23 13.87
CA ARG A 514 13.57 -7.64 14.83
C ARG A 514 14.90 -6.92 14.65
N ARG A 515 15.21 -6.47 13.43
CA ARG A 515 16.42 -5.70 13.12
C ARG A 515 16.26 -4.19 13.28
N GLY A 516 15.07 -3.70 13.67
CA GLY A 516 14.77 -2.27 13.66
C GLY A 516 14.82 -1.66 12.26
N GLN A 517 14.58 -2.47 11.22
CA GLN A 517 14.51 -2.04 9.82
C GLN A 517 13.07 -1.81 9.34
N ALA A 518 12.07 -2.12 10.18
CA ALA A 518 10.66 -1.86 9.91
C ALA A 518 10.19 -0.47 10.37
N ALA A 519 11.11 0.44 10.74
CA ALA A 519 10.76 1.79 11.17
C ALA A 519 10.13 2.64 10.06
N GLU A 520 10.46 2.36 8.79
CA GLU A 520 9.70 2.89 7.67
C GLU A 520 8.72 1.82 7.16
N PRO A 521 7.41 1.96 7.45
CA PRO A 521 6.45 0.92 7.12
C PRO A 521 6.33 0.69 5.61
N PHE A 522 6.44 1.76 4.80
CA PHE A 522 6.30 1.67 3.34
C PHE A 522 7.46 0.89 2.70
N THR A 523 8.72 1.28 2.96
CA THR A 523 9.86 0.51 2.43
C THR A 523 9.87 -0.93 2.93
N ALA A 524 9.51 -1.19 4.19
CA ALA A 524 9.42 -2.54 4.72
C ALA A 524 8.36 -3.38 3.99
N GLU A 525 7.14 -2.85 3.82
CA GLU A 525 6.08 -3.53 3.08
C GLU A 525 6.47 -3.74 1.62
N LEU A 526 7.03 -2.71 0.96
CA LEU A 526 7.47 -2.80 -0.43
C LEU A 526 8.54 -3.89 -0.61
N TYR A 527 9.50 -3.97 0.31
CA TYR A 527 10.50 -5.03 0.32
C TYR A 527 9.87 -6.43 0.43
N CYS A 528 8.94 -6.60 1.38
CA CYS A 528 8.25 -7.87 1.59
C CYS A 528 7.39 -8.26 0.37
N ARG A 529 6.66 -7.30 -0.21
CA ARG A 529 5.80 -7.51 -1.37
C ARG A 529 6.57 -7.81 -2.64
N THR A 530 7.65 -7.10 -2.92
CA THR A 530 8.48 -7.42 -4.08
C THR A 530 9.09 -8.82 -3.95
N ALA A 531 9.55 -9.23 -2.76
CA ALA A 531 10.05 -10.58 -2.55
C ALA A 531 8.96 -11.64 -2.80
N GLN A 532 7.73 -11.38 -2.33
CA GLN A 532 6.56 -12.20 -2.62
C GLN A 532 6.27 -12.29 -4.14
N MET A 533 6.26 -11.16 -4.87
CA MET A 533 6.00 -11.15 -6.31
C MET A 533 7.09 -11.84 -7.12
N MET A 534 8.36 -11.73 -6.70
CA MET A 534 9.47 -12.46 -7.32
C MET A 534 9.34 -13.97 -7.13
N LEU A 535 8.90 -14.43 -5.94
CA LEU A 535 8.61 -15.84 -5.69
C LEU A 535 7.47 -16.33 -6.61
N TYR A 536 6.39 -15.55 -6.73
CA TYR A 536 5.29 -15.87 -7.65
C TYR A 536 5.74 -15.91 -9.11
N SER A 537 6.60 -14.98 -9.53
CA SER A 537 7.15 -14.98 -10.88
C SER A 537 7.92 -16.25 -11.24
N ARG A 538 8.67 -16.82 -10.28
CA ARG A 538 9.39 -18.08 -10.55
C ARG A 538 8.43 -19.24 -10.72
N MET A 539 7.44 -19.37 -9.83
CA MET A 539 6.45 -20.44 -9.93
C MET A 539 5.59 -20.31 -11.19
N ASP A 540 5.25 -19.08 -11.61
CA ASP A 540 4.55 -18.79 -12.87
C ASP A 540 5.39 -19.23 -14.08
N ARG A 541 6.70 -18.92 -14.11
CA ARG A 541 7.60 -19.41 -15.18
C ARG A 541 7.71 -20.93 -15.23
N GLU A 542 7.72 -21.60 -14.07
CA GLU A 542 7.81 -23.06 -14.00
C GLU A 542 6.51 -23.75 -14.43
N ARG A 543 5.34 -23.14 -14.13
CA ARG A 543 4.02 -23.71 -14.43
C ARG A 543 3.43 -23.24 -15.76
N GLY A 544 3.90 -22.12 -16.29
CA GLY A 544 3.30 -21.43 -17.43
C GLY A 544 1.93 -20.80 -17.12
N SER A 545 1.59 -20.59 -15.84
CA SER A 545 0.32 -19.95 -15.45
C SER A 545 0.36 -19.36 -14.03
N ASP A 546 -0.38 -18.26 -13.85
CA ASP A 546 -0.60 -17.57 -12.58
C ASP A 546 -1.94 -17.95 -11.92
N GLU A 547 -2.54 -19.06 -12.35
CA GLU A 547 -3.86 -19.52 -11.86
C GLU A 547 -3.86 -19.97 -10.41
N PHE A 548 -2.67 -20.29 -9.87
CA PHE A 548 -2.49 -20.62 -8.45
C PHE A 548 -2.72 -19.41 -7.52
N LEU A 549 -2.79 -18.19 -8.05
CA LEU A 549 -3.10 -16.97 -7.31
C LEU A 549 -4.60 -16.67 -7.39
N ASP A 550 -5.21 -16.27 -6.27
CA ASP A 550 -6.54 -15.66 -6.28
C ASP A 550 -6.57 -14.36 -7.11
N ARG A 551 -7.76 -13.93 -7.53
CA ARG A 551 -7.96 -12.77 -8.41
C ARG A 551 -7.25 -11.49 -7.95
N GLU A 552 -7.27 -11.15 -6.67
CA GLU A 552 -6.66 -9.91 -6.16
C GLU A 552 -5.13 -10.01 -6.16
N THR A 553 -4.58 -11.13 -5.67
CA THR A 553 -3.12 -11.35 -5.69
C THR A 553 -2.60 -11.44 -7.12
N ARG A 554 -3.36 -12.07 -8.02
CA ARG A 554 -3.04 -12.16 -9.45
C ARG A 554 -3.03 -10.79 -10.12
N ALA A 555 -4.01 -9.94 -9.84
CA ALA A 555 -4.04 -8.57 -10.34
C ALA A 555 -2.82 -7.76 -9.85
N SER A 556 -2.50 -7.87 -8.56
CA SER A 556 -1.31 -7.23 -7.96
C SER A 556 -0.01 -7.73 -8.59
N TYR A 557 0.11 -9.05 -8.81
CA TYR A 557 1.25 -9.69 -9.47
C TYR A 557 1.40 -9.19 -10.92
N ARG A 558 0.33 -9.20 -11.71
CA ARG A 558 0.36 -8.71 -13.10
C ARG A 558 0.72 -7.23 -13.18
N GLN A 559 0.20 -6.41 -12.26
CA GLN A 559 0.58 -5.00 -12.17
C GLN A 559 2.06 -4.85 -11.84
N TRP A 560 2.60 -5.64 -10.91
CA TRP A 560 4.02 -5.66 -10.61
C TRP A 560 4.85 -6.07 -11.83
N VAL A 561 4.46 -7.13 -12.55
CA VAL A 561 5.18 -7.57 -13.76
C VAL A 561 5.16 -6.49 -14.85
N GLN A 562 4.02 -5.83 -15.07
CA GLN A 562 3.85 -4.82 -16.12
C GLN A 562 4.52 -3.49 -15.79
N GLY A 563 4.46 -3.06 -14.52
CA GLY A 563 4.95 -1.75 -14.10
C GLY A 563 5.26 -1.69 -12.59
N PRO A 564 6.49 -2.04 -12.16
CA PRO A 564 6.85 -2.00 -10.74
C PRO A 564 6.75 -0.62 -10.09
N SER A 565 6.88 0.47 -10.85
CA SER A 565 6.61 1.82 -10.35
C SER A 565 5.13 2.01 -10.03
N GLU A 566 4.24 1.56 -10.89
CA GLU A 566 2.79 1.62 -10.68
C GLU A 566 2.35 0.73 -9.53
N PHE A 567 3.00 -0.42 -9.37
CA PHE A 567 2.81 -1.27 -8.21
C PHE A 567 3.22 -0.57 -6.91
N ARG A 568 4.34 0.18 -6.90
CA ARG A 568 4.76 0.98 -5.73
C ARG A 568 3.75 2.07 -5.40
N ASP A 569 3.23 2.76 -6.40
CA ASP A 569 2.20 3.80 -6.22
C ASP A 569 0.89 3.17 -5.69
N HIS A 570 0.50 2.01 -6.24
CA HIS A 570 -0.65 1.26 -5.75
C HIS A 570 -0.46 0.80 -4.30
N LEU A 571 0.72 0.27 -3.95
CA LEU A 571 1.04 -0.13 -2.59
C LEU A 571 1.02 1.07 -1.63
N LEU A 572 1.58 2.21 -2.05
CA LEU A 572 1.54 3.43 -1.27
C LEU A 572 0.10 3.87 -1.02
N HIS A 573 -0.75 3.79 -2.04
CA HIS A 573 -2.17 4.09 -1.95
C HIS A 573 -2.91 3.13 -1.00
N THR A 574 -2.69 1.81 -1.11
CA THR A 574 -3.36 0.82 -0.25
C THR A 574 -2.90 0.92 1.20
N MET A 575 -1.64 1.25 1.45
CA MET A 575 -1.11 1.47 2.80
C MET A 575 -1.57 2.78 3.43
N SER A 576 -1.74 3.82 2.61
CA SER A 576 -2.16 5.14 3.06
C SER A 576 -3.68 5.25 3.21
N ALA A 577 -4.45 4.48 2.46
CA ALA A 577 -5.87 4.26 2.71
C ALA A 577 -6.02 3.44 4.00
N GLY A 578 -6.01 4.10 5.16
CA GLY A 578 -6.25 3.45 6.45
C GLY A 578 -7.58 2.69 6.45
N MET A 579 -7.74 1.71 7.36
CA MET A 579 -8.99 0.94 7.46
C MET A 579 -10.23 1.82 7.74
N ASP A 580 -10.03 3.00 8.31
CA ASP A 580 -11.08 3.97 8.63
C ASP A 580 -11.17 5.12 7.59
N GLY A 581 -10.50 4.99 6.44
CA GLY A 581 -10.43 6.04 5.42
C GLY A 581 -9.53 7.24 5.78
N THR A 582 -8.88 7.22 6.95
CA THR A 582 -7.91 8.24 7.35
C THR A 582 -6.54 7.99 6.74
N VAL A 583 -6.02 8.99 6.03
CA VAL A 583 -4.67 8.95 5.45
C VAL A 583 -3.62 9.11 6.53
N ASP A 584 -2.80 8.08 6.75
CA ASP A 584 -1.67 8.13 7.67
C ASP A 584 -0.43 8.69 6.95
N PRO A 585 0.00 9.93 7.24
CA PRO A 585 1.12 10.58 6.55
C PRO A 585 2.46 9.92 6.91
N SER A 586 2.55 9.20 8.03
CA SER A 586 3.72 8.40 8.37
C SER A 586 3.89 7.19 7.44
N ARG A 587 2.89 6.90 6.61
CA ARG A 587 2.93 5.85 5.59
C ARG A 587 3.06 6.41 4.17
N ALA A 588 3.18 7.73 4.00
CA ALA A 588 3.31 8.38 2.69
C ALA A 588 4.74 8.32 2.10
N GLY A 589 5.50 7.28 2.45
CA GLY A 589 6.86 7.01 1.97
C GLY A 589 7.98 7.52 2.88
N PRO A 590 9.26 7.32 2.47
CA PRO A 590 10.42 7.49 3.35
C PRO A 590 10.59 8.91 3.85
N ALA A 591 10.42 9.87 2.93
CA ALA A 591 10.67 11.26 3.19
C ALA A 591 9.57 11.85 4.11
N ALA A 592 8.31 11.42 3.94
CA ALA A 592 7.19 11.79 4.79
C ALA A 592 7.31 11.18 6.20
N SER A 593 7.70 9.89 6.29
CA SER A 593 7.96 9.20 7.56
C SER A 593 9.03 9.92 8.39
N ALA A 594 10.17 10.24 7.77
CA ALA A 594 11.26 10.95 8.42
C ALA A 594 10.86 12.38 8.85
N ALA A 595 10.08 13.08 8.03
CA ALA A 595 9.55 14.40 8.39
C ALA A 595 8.58 14.30 9.57
N ALA A 596 7.70 13.30 9.59
CA ALA A 596 6.75 13.07 10.68
C ALA A 596 7.46 12.78 12.01
N VAL A 597 8.44 11.87 12.01
CA VAL A 597 9.22 11.54 13.22
C VAL A 597 10.04 12.73 13.70
N LYS A 598 10.72 13.48 12.82
CA LYS A 598 11.44 14.71 13.18
C LYS A 598 10.52 15.76 13.80
N THR A 599 9.32 15.90 13.23
CA THR A 599 8.31 16.83 13.74
C THR A 599 7.84 16.40 15.13
N ALA A 600 7.53 15.12 15.32
CA ALA A 600 7.16 14.55 16.62
C ALA A 600 8.28 14.71 17.67
N LEU A 601 9.53 14.49 17.28
CA LEU A 601 10.70 14.67 18.13
C LEU A 601 10.84 16.12 18.63
N SER A 602 10.62 17.09 17.73
CA SER A 602 10.67 18.51 18.06
C SER A 602 9.60 18.90 19.10
N PHE A 603 8.45 18.23 19.09
CA PHE A 603 7.39 18.44 20.08
C PHE A 603 7.73 17.81 21.42
N CYS A 604 8.34 16.63 21.40
CA CYS A 604 8.85 15.94 22.59
C CYS A 604 9.87 16.80 23.36
N GLN A 605 10.79 17.47 22.65
CA GLN A 605 11.77 18.37 23.25
C GLN A 605 11.18 19.70 23.75
N GLY A 606 9.99 20.09 23.26
CA GLY A 606 9.30 21.35 23.62
C GLY A 606 8.40 21.31 24.86
N GLY A 607 8.29 20.16 25.53
CA GLY A 607 7.45 19.95 26.72
C GLY A 607 6.01 19.51 26.38
N ALA A 608 5.43 18.64 27.23
CA ALA A 608 4.18 17.92 26.96
C ALA A 608 2.96 18.82 26.65
N ALA A 609 2.87 20.01 27.26
CA ALA A 609 1.78 20.95 27.02
C ALA A 609 1.88 21.67 25.66
N GLN A 610 3.10 21.93 25.17
CA GLN A 610 3.28 22.45 23.80
C GLN A 610 3.09 21.35 22.76
N ALA A 611 3.38 20.09 23.11
CA ALA A 611 3.25 18.96 22.21
C ALA A 611 1.79 18.60 21.89
N SER A 612 0.87 18.66 22.86
CA SER A 612 -0.56 18.43 22.63
C SER A 612 -1.17 19.52 21.75
N SER A 613 -0.91 20.79 22.08
CA SER A 613 -1.38 21.94 21.28
C SER A 613 -0.88 21.86 19.83
N LYS A 614 0.41 21.54 19.62
CA LYS A 614 0.96 21.45 18.26
C LYS A 614 0.48 20.22 17.49
N ARG A 615 0.15 19.11 18.16
CA ARG A 615 -0.51 17.95 17.51
C ARG A 615 -1.91 18.30 17.02
N ASP A 616 -2.69 18.98 17.84
CA ASP A 616 -4.04 19.39 17.47
C ASP A 616 -3.98 20.42 16.32
N ASP A 617 -3.02 21.33 16.34
CA ASP A 617 -2.76 22.26 15.23
C ASP A 617 -2.29 21.53 13.96
N SER A 618 -1.43 20.51 14.08
CA SER A 618 -1.01 19.69 12.94
C SER A 618 -2.17 18.91 12.34
N ARG A 619 -3.06 18.34 13.17
CA ARG A 619 -4.28 17.64 12.71
C ARG A 619 -5.23 18.59 11.99
N ARG A 620 -5.38 19.83 12.48
CA ARG A 620 -6.15 20.89 11.80
C ARG A 620 -5.54 21.27 10.45
N LEU A 621 -4.24 21.51 10.41
CA LEU A 621 -3.51 21.83 9.17
C LEU A 621 -3.61 20.69 8.16
N GLN A 622 -3.55 19.44 8.62
CA GLN A 622 -3.69 18.27 7.77
C GLN A 622 -5.11 18.14 7.20
N ALA A 623 -6.14 18.34 8.02
CA ALA A 623 -7.52 18.36 7.54
C ALA A 623 -7.73 19.49 6.51
N GLN A 624 -7.15 20.67 6.74
CA GLN A 624 -7.15 21.76 5.76
C GLN A 624 -6.40 21.39 4.46
N ALA A 625 -5.27 20.71 4.55
CA ALA A 625 -4.52 20.25 3.39
C ALA A 625 -5.35 19.27 2.55
N LEU A 626 -6.03 18.30 3.18
CA LEU A 626 -6.95 17.37 2.50
C LEU A 626 -8.10 18.11 1.80
N LYS A 627 -8.66 19.16 2.43
CA LYS A 627 -9.67 20.01 1.79
C LYS A 627 -9.09 20.76 0.59
N SER A 628 -7.90 21.33 0.72
CA SER A 628 -7.24 22.07 -0.37
C SER A 628 -6.88 21.18 -1.56
N ALA A 629 -6.61 19.89 -1.31
CA ALA A 629 -6.41 18.87 -2.32
C ALA A 629 -7.72 18.36 -2.93
N GLY A 630 -8.88 18.81 -2.45
CA GLY A 630 -10.21 18.36 -2.90
C GLY A 630 -10.57 16.94 -2.46
N LEU A 631 -9.85 16.38 -1.47
CA LEU A 631 -10.06 15.01 -0.98
C LEU A 631 -11.20 14.90 0.03
N ILE A 632 -11.52 16.00 0.73
CA ILE A 632 -12.66 16.06 1.65
C ILE A 632 -13.49 17.32 1.40
N GLU A 633 -14.81 17.21 1.58
CA GLU A 633 -15.73 18.33 1.45
C GLU A 633 -15.60 19.32 2.63
N GLY A 634 -16.08 20.55 2.44
CA GLY A 634 -16.05 21.58 3.48
C GLY A 634 -16.70 21.14 4.79
N ARG A 635 -17.85 20.46 4.70
CA ARG A 635 -18.56 19.93 5.88
C ARG A 635 -17.77 18.84 6.62
N ALA A 636 -17.07 17.98 5.88
CA ALA A 636 -16.22 16.94 6.47
C ALA A 636 -15.00 17.55 7.19
N LEU A 637 -14.46 18.67 6.69
CA LEU A 637 -13.46 19.45 7.43
C LEU A 637 -14.03 20.00 8.74
N ASP A 638 -15.22 20.60 8.70
CA ASP A 638 -15.84 21.20 9.88
C ASP A 638 -16.13 20.14 10.96
N GLU A 639 -16.61 18.96 10.55
CA GLU A 639 -16.82 17.81 11.44
C GLU A 639 -15.49 17.27 12.01
N ALA A 640 -14.44 17.18 11.19
CA ALA A 640 -13.11 16.75 11.64
C ALA A 640 -12.49 17.74 12.64
N VAL A 641 -12.59 19.05 12.37
CA VAL A 641 -12.11 20.11 13.28
C VAL A 641 -12.91 20.10 14.59
N ALA A 642 -14.24 20.01 14.52
CA ALA A 642 -15.10 19.92 15.70
C ALA A 642 -14.87 18.63 16.50
N TYR A 643 -14.43 17.54 15.85
CA TYR A 643 -14.02 16.31 16.52
C TYR A 643 -12.70 16.48 17.28
N ILE A 644 -11.70 17.12 16.66
CA ILE A 644 -10.40 17.43 17.30
C ILE A 644 -10.60 18.34 18.51
N GLU A 645 -11.49 19.32 18.41
CA GLU A 645 -11.77 20.25 19.53
C GLU A 645 -12.51 19.59 20.70
N ARG A 646 -13.44 18.68 20.40
CA ARG A 646 -14.15 17.90 21.43
C ARG A 646 -13.29 16.80 22.05
N ASN A 647 -12.28 16.33 21.32
CA ASN A 647 -11.38 15.27 21.74
C ASN A 647 -9.92 15.76 21.58
N PRO A 648 -9.50 16.76 22.38
CA PRO A 648 -8.13 17.25 22.31
C PRO A 648 -7.20 16.06 22.56
N SER A 649 -6.08 16.03 21.83
CA SER A 649 -5.11 14.95 22.00
C SER A 649 -4.74 14.90 23.48
N ALA A 650 -5.06 13.77 24.15
CA ALA A 650 -4.61 13.56 25.52
C ALA A 650 -3.12 13.91 25.57
N PRO A 651 -2.63 14.60 26.64
CA PRO A 651 -1.20 14.81 26.79
C PRO A 651 -0.58 13.43 26.65
N GLY A 652 0.10 13.21 25.53
CA GLY A 652 0.62 11.89 25.24
C GLY A 652 1.55 11.50 26.37
N GLU A 653 1.99 10.26 26.39
CA GLU A 653 3.15 9.86 27.20
C GLU A 653 4.41 10.60 26.71
N GLY A 654 4.44 11.94 26.66
CA GLY A 654 5.56 12.80 26.32
C GLY A 654 6.59 12.83 27.44
N GLY A 655 6.72 11.71 28.16
CA GLY A 655 7.81 11.47 29.05
C GLY A 655 9.11 11.23 28.28
N PRO A 656 10.25 11.21 28.99
CA PRO A 656 11.55 10.94 28.40
C PRO A 656 11.61 9.61 27.64
N GLU A 657 10.77 8.63 27.97
CA GLU A 657 10.70 7.34 27.28
C GLU A 657 10.13 7.42 25.86
N ALA A 658 9.06 8.20 25.63
CA ALA A 658 8.56 8.40 24.27
C ALA A 658 9.52 9.23 23.41
N CYS A 659 10.22 10.19 24.02
CA CYS A 659 11.28 10.94 23.34
C CYS A 659 12.37 9.97 22.86
N ARG A 660 12.87 9.12 23.76
CA ARG A 660 13.86 8.06 23.43
C ARG A 660 13.33 7.06 22.40
N ARG A 661 12.02 6.79 22.39
CA ARG A 661 11.40 5.93 21.36
C ARG A 661 11.46 6.61 19.98
N LEU A 662 11.11 7.88 19.89
CA LEU A 662 11.20 8.65 18.63
C LEU A 662 12.65 8.86 18.17
N GLU A 663 13.61 9.03 19.08
CA GLU A 663 15.04 9.08 18.74
C GLU A 663 15.51 7.76 18.13
N ARG A 664 15.10 6.62 18.72
CA ARG A 664 15.38 5.30 18.16
C ARG A 664 14.73 5.12 16.79
N GLU A 665 13.47 5.49 16.66
CA GLU A 665 12.73 5.42 15.39
C GLU A 665 13.39 6.28 14.29
N LEU A 666 13.86 7.48 14.63
CA LEU A 666 14.60 8.33 13.69
C LEU A 666 15.94 7.71 13.29
N SER A 667 16.67 7.10 14.24
CA SER A 667 17.90 6.38 13.96
C SER A 667 17.66 5.14 13.10
N ASP A 668 16.54 4.45 13.30
CA ASP A 668 16.17 3.27 12.53
C ASP A 668 15.75 3.66 11.10
N LEU A 669 15.03 4.78 10.93
CA LEU A 669 14.72 5.37 9.62
C LEU A 669 15.98 5.71 8.80
N GLN A 670 17.09 6.04 9.46
CA GLN A 670 18.37 6.26 8.77
C GLN A 670 19.00 4.97 8.22
N ARG A 671 18.57 3.78 8.70
CA ARG A 671 19.04 2.48 8.20
C ARG A 671 18.23 1.99 6.99
N THR A 672 17.06 2.57 6.74
CA THR A 672 16.16 2.18 5.66
C THR A 672 16.72 2.29 4.23
N PRO A 673 17.58 3.28 3.88
CA PRO A 673 18.15 3.37 2.53
C PRO A 673 18.83 2.08 2.06
N ARG A 674 19.46 1.35 2.98
CA ARG A 674 20.10 0.06 2.69
C ARG A 674 19.10 -1.01 2.22
N VAL A 675 17.91 -1.06 2.83
CA VAL A 675 16.85 -2.01 2.44
C VAL A 675 16.33 -1.65 1.04
N ALA A 676 16.17 -0.36 0.75
CA ALA A 676 15.77 0.11 -0.56
C ALA A 676 16.83 -0.16 -1.65
N GLU A 677 18.11 -0.06 -1.33
CA GLU A 677 19.22 -0.41 -2.23
C GLU A 677 19.29 -1.91 -2.52
N GLU A 678 19.19 -2.76 -1.49
CA GLU A 678 19.15 -4.23 -1.63
C GLU A 678 17.99 -4.65 -2.53
N LEU A 679 16.80 -4.08 -2.29
CA LEU A 679 15.61 -4.28 -3.11
C LEU A 679 15.83 -3.86 -4.56
N ARG A 680 16.36 -2.66 -4.80
CA ARG A 680 16.61 -2.14 -6.14
C ARG A 680 17.60 -3.01 -6.90
N ALA A 681 18.66 -3.47 -6.23
CA ALA A 681 19.63 -4.39 -6.82
C ALA A 681 18.99 -5.74 -7.19
N ALA A 682 18.14 -6.30 -6.32
CA ALA A 682 17.43 -7.54 -6.59
C ALA A 682 16.44 -7.41 -7.78
N GLU A 683 15.68 -6.31 -7.86
CA GLU A 683 14.78 -6.05 -8.98
C GLU A 683 15.54 -5.91 -10.31
N LEU A 684 16.66 -5.19 -10.32
CA LEU A 684 17.51 -5.06 -11.52
C LEU A 684 18.03 -6.42 -12.00
N ARG A 685 18.53 -7.27 -11.08
CA ARG A 685 18.99 -8.63 -11.42
C ARG A 685 17.88 -9.50 -11.98
N TRP A 686 16.70 -9.49 -11.36
CA TRP A 686 15.55 -10.26 -11.83
C TRP A 686 15.11 -9.83 -13.24
N ARG A 687 15.12 -8.52 -13.53
CA ARG A 687 14.77 -7.99 -14.86
C ARG A 687 15.81 -8.28 -15.94
N ALA A 688 17.08 -8.37 -15.57
CA ALA A 688 18.16 -8.72 -16.49
C ALA A 688 18.08 -10.19 -16.97
N GLY A 689 17.00 -10.92 -16.65
CA GLY A 689 16.89 -12.35 -16.92
C GLY A 689 17.82 -13.18 -16.03
N GLY A 690 18.50 -12.55 -15.06
CA GLY A 690 19.31 -13.24 -14.09
C GLY A 690 18.43 -14.16 -13.26
N THR A 691 18.48 -15.46 -13.54
CA THR A 691 18.23 -16.47 -12.52
C THR A 691 19.31 -16.32 -11.46
N PRO A 692 18.96 -15.88 -10.23
CA PRO A 692 19.95 -15.67 -9.18
C PRO A 692 20.36 -16.96 -8.49
#